data_AF-A0A6H5J8V6-F1
#
_entry.id   AF-A0A6H5J8V6-F1
#
_cell.length_a   1.000
_cell.length_b   1.000
_cell.length_c   1.000
_cell.angle_alpha   90.00
_cell.angle_beta   90.00
_cell.angle_gamma   90.00
#
_symmetry.space_group_name_H-M   'P 1'
#
loop_
_entity.id
_entity.type
_entity.pdbx_description
1 polymer ?
#
loop_
_entity_poly.entity_id
_entity_poly.type
_entity_poly.pdbx_seq_one_letter_code
_entity_poly.pdbx_strand_id
1 'polypeptide(L)'
;MTNLQLDAAAAASSYRVAGEIWRRIELIDCVSVRACPGVTLAEDTKIYMKTESKELAEIGVIVEIYGHINEPLYEVLVLEGVSWDLLRSSNVVYYDPEHPRTRRAKRADRRGGDADERGGVEALECMSSRCEERLLLLNFSESERAHQLLILNITQREKSRKIPPSIGSMYPVIAQIQVKRMCANVSFQAHHVSRQKRGETLGNGRGFRGCTVWLTGLSGAGKTSIAFQLEAFLVDNGIPAYGLDGDNVRTGLNNNLGFSPEDRRENIRRVAEVAKLFADSGQICLCSFVSPFEEDRAMARQIHKDFDLPFFEIFVDTPLDVCEARDVKGLYKKARQGSIKGFTGIDQMYERPSNPDLVVTTENCSLLESAQRVVKFLQDKRVIPQDVTPSDGRVPELFVPASRLAEVRAEAEKLPSLELTDYDAQWLQVLSEGWAAPLQGFMREDQYLQVQHLKCLVYDGKEVNQSVPIVLPLGDKDKDRLEAASADVALLHRGRPVAVLRSPEFYRHRREERCAWQFGTTNRGHPSVDRVMASGEWLLGGEIEALERVRWRDELDAYRLTPNEIRSRCREMRADAVFAFQLRNPIHNGHALLMQDTRKRLLERGYKNPVLLLHPLGGWTKDDDVPLLTRVQQHKAVLDEGVLDKDSTLLAIFPSPMMYAGPVEVQWHAKARMNAGANFYIVGRDPAGIPHPDKSATPDGNLYDPTHGARVLSMARGLESLEIIPFKVAAYDTANKRMSFFDPSRKQDFDFISGTRMRIKMTQ
;
A
#
# COMPACT_ATOMS: atom_id res chain seq x y z
N MET A 1 16.05 52.93 -43.97
CA MET A 1 17.46 52.90 -43.50
C MET A 1 17.72 51.48 -43.01
N THR A 2 18.07 50.52 -43.86
CA THR A 2 19.41 50.19 -44.43
C THR A 2 20.46 49.78 -43.40
N ASN A 3 20.79 48.47 -43.42
CA ASN A 3 22.09 47.79 -43.50
C ASN A 3 23.34 48.38 -42.83
N LEU A 4 24.27 47.43 -42.55
CA LEU A 4 25.75 47.50 -42.42
C LEU A 4 26.23 47.16 -41.00
N GLN A 5 27.28 46.38 -40.73
CA GLN A 5 28.17 45.52 -41.52
C GLN A 5 29.06 44.76 -40.52
N LEU A 6 29.42 43.51 -40.82
CA LEU A 6 30.59 42.85 -40.24
C LEU A 6 31.85 43.52 -40.80
N ASP A 7 32.90 43.66 -39.96
CA ASP A 7 34.27 43.62 -40.48
C ASP A 7 35.25 43.00 -39.48
N ALA A 8 36.16 42.21 -40.05
CA ALA A 8 37.07 41.28 -39.40
C ALA A 8 38.49 41.84 -39.35
N ALA A 9 39.18 41.76 -38.21
CA ALA A 9 40.64 41.84 -38.14
C ALA A 9 41.19 41.55 -36.72
N ALA A 10 41.45 40.27 -36.40
CA ALA A 10 42.45 39.87 -35.38
C ALA A 10 42.66 38.34 -35.35
N ALA A 11 43.03 37.71 -36.47
CA ALA A 11 43.44 36.29 -36.48
C ALA A 11 44.56 36.01 -37.49
N ALA A 12 45.54 36.91 -37.57
CA ALA A 12 46.70 36.77 -38.45
C ALA A 12 48.01 37.10 -37.70
N SER A 13 48.43 36.23 -36.77
CA SER A 13 49.83 36.24 -36.30
C SER A 13 50.37 34.95 -35.66
N SER A 14 49.59 33.86 -35.50
CA SER A 14 50.10 32.66 -34.81
C SER A 14 50.49 31.48 -35.72
N TYR A 15 50.31 31.59 -37.03
CA TYR A 15 50.84 30.61 -38.00
C TYR A 15 52.31 30.89 -38.33
N ARG A 16 53.24 30.60 -37.41
CA ARG A 16 54.65 30.43 -37.79
C ARG A 16 55.56 29.60 -36.87
N VAL A 17 55.05 28.93 -35.84
CA VAL A 17 55.90 28.11 -34.95
C VAL A 17 55.55 26.60 -34.95
N ALA A 18 54.42 26.18 -35.54
CA ALA A 18 54.05 24.76 -35.61
C ALA A 18 54.62 24.02 -36.86
N GLY A 19 55.53 24.63 -37.62
CA GLY A 19 56.06 24.10 -38.87
C GLY A 19 57.31 23.22 -38.75
N GLU A 20 57.96 23.16 -37.58
CA GLU A 20 59.30 22.56 -37.46
C GLU A 20 59.39 21.27 -36.62
N ILE A 21 58.30 20.85 -35.98
CA ILE A 21 58.27 19.59 -35.20
C ILE A 21 57.79 18.37 -36.03
N TRP A 22 57.22 18.60 -37.21
CA TRP A 22 56.65 17.54 -38.06
C TRP A 22 57.62 16.89 -39.07
N ARG A 23 58.94 16.91 -38.81
CA ARG A 23 59.93 16.24 -39.69
C ARG A 23 60.81 15.19 -39.06
N ARG A 24 60.54 14.74 -37.83
CA ARG A 24 61.25 13.58 -37.25
C ARG A 24 60.31 12.74 -36.42
N ILE A 25 59.70 11.74 -37.05
CA ILE A 25 59.40 10.38 -36.57
C ILE A 25 58.58 9.72 -37.71
N GLU A 26 59.25 8.89 -38.49
CA GLU A 26 58.61 7.94 -39.43
C GLU A 26 58.68 6.54 -38.80
N LEU A 27 57.65 5.72 -39.10
CA LEU A 27 57.42 4.30 -38.74
C LEU A 27 56.62 4.01 -37.45
N ILE A 28 55.36 4.44 -37.44
CA ILE A 28 54.21 3.72 -36.88
C ILE A 28 53.05 3.94 -37.87
N ASP A 29 52.37 2.88 -38.32
CA ASP A 29 51.16 3.00 -39.13
C ASP A 29 50.08 3.74 -38.32
N CYS A 30 49.84 5.01 -38.67
CA CYS A 30 48.76 5.83 -38.15
C CYS A 30 48.12 6.63 -39.29
N VAL A 31 46.79 6.62 -39.26
CA VAL A 31 45.84 7.28 -40.15
C VAL A 31 46.21 8.76 -40.39
N SER A 32 46.39 9.16 -41.66
CA SER A 32 46.55 10.58 -42.02
C SER A 32 45.20 11.27 -42.20
N VAL A 33 44.93 12.34 -41.45
CA VAL A 33 43.75 13.22 -41.64
C VAL A 33 44.18 14.46 -42.44
N ARG A 34 43.55 14.73 -43.59
CA ARG A 34 43.64 16.04 -44.27
C ARG A 34 42.38 16.85 -43.97
N ALA A 35 42.53 18.00 -43.32
CA ALA A 35 41.44 18.97 -43.18
C ALA A 35 41.34 19.85 -44.43
N CYS A 36 40.13 20.01 -44.98
CA CYS A 36 39.85 20.98 -46.04
C CYS A 36 39.94 22.42 -45.50
N PRO A 37 40.65 23.35 -46.18
CA PRO A 37 40.69 24.75 -45.74
C PRO A 37 39.31 25.39 -45.90
N GLY A 38 38.77 25.97 -44.82
CA GLY A 38 37.54 26.78 -44.86
C GLY A 38 36.34 26.27 -44.06
N VAL A 39 36.45 25.16 -43.31
CA VAL A 39 35.38 24.69 -42.41
C VAL A 39 35.67 25.11 -40.98
N THR A 40 34.88 26.02 -40.44
CA THR A 40 34.82 26.30 -38.99
C THR A 40 33.76 25.37 -38.39
N LEU A 41 34.16 24.51 -37.45
CA LEU A 41 33.23 23.63 -36.73
C LEU A 41 32.68 24.37 -35.51
N ALA A 42 31.38 24.27 -35.27
CA ALA A 42 30.73 24.85 -34.08
C ALA A 42 31.04 24.01 -32.82
N GLU A 43 30.86 24.60 -31.64
CA GLU A 43 30.90 23.88 -30.35
C GLU A 43 30.04 22.60 -30.43
N ASP A 44 30.58 21.51 -29.89
CA ASP A 44 29.99 20.16 -29.88
C ASP A 44 29.86 19.43 -31.25
N THR A 45 30.74 19.71 -32.21
CA THR A 45 30.74 18.93 -33.45
C THR A 45 31.36 17.53 -33.25
N LYS A 46 30.53 16.48 -33.35
CA LYS A 46 30.96 15.07 -33.33
C LYS A 46 31.48 14.62 -34.70
N ILE A 47 32.65 13.97 -34.72
CA ILE A 47 33.23 13.36 -35.93
C ILE A 47 33.30 11.84 -35.73
N TYR A 48 32.70 11.07 -36.64
CA TYR A 48 32.75 9.61 -36.63
C TYR A 48 33.68 9.10 -37.73
N MET A 49 34.66 8.25 -37.38
CA MET A 49 35.54 7.60 -38.34
C MET A 49 35.29 6.09 -38.39
N LYS A 50 35.29 5.52 -39.59
CA LYS A 50 35.18 4.07 -39.81
C LYS A 50 36.58 3.49 -39.96
N THR A 51 36.89 2.47 -39.16
CA THR A 51 38.16 1.72 -39.25
C THR A 51 38.07 0.64 -40.35
N GLU A 52 39.15 0.46 -41.12
CA GLU A 52 39.25 -0.58 -42.17
C GLU A 52 39.94 -1.87 -41.68
N SER A 53 40.28 -1.97 -40.39
CA SER A 53 40.89 -3.17 -39.81
C SER A 53 39.85 -4.23 -39.44
N LYS A 54 39.98 -5.44 -40.01
CA LYS A 54 39.09 -6.60 -39.74
C LYS A 54 39.14 -7.10 -38.30
N GLU A 55 40.29 -7.04 -37.64
CA GLU A 55 40.47 -7.57 -36.28
C GLU A 55 39.84 -6.66 -35.20
N LEU A 56 39.76 -5.34 -35.43
CA LEU A 56 39.11 -4.40 -34.51
C LEU A 56 37.59 -4.33 -34.72
N ALA A 57 37.10 -4.72 -35.90
CA ALA A 57 35.68 -4.79 -36.20
C ALA A 57 34.98 -5.95 -35.45
N GLU A 58 35.68 -7.06 -35.18
CA GLU A 58 35.13 -8.19 -34.41
C GLU A 58 35.01 -7.93 -32.90
N ILE A 59 35.72 -6.91 -32.39
CA ILE A 59 35.72 -6.53 -30.96
C ILE A 59 34.85 -5.28 -30.72
N GLY A 60 34.34 -4.65 -31.78
CA GLY A 60 33.35 -3.57 -31.70
C GLY A 60 33.84 -2.30 -31.01
N VAL A 61 35.04 -1.81 -31.33
CA VAL A 61 35.59 -0.58 -30.74
C VAL A 61 35.20 0.64 -31.58
N ILE A 62 34.46 1.58 -30.99
CA ILE A 62 34.25 2.94 -31.52
C ILE A 62 35.07 3.90 -30.66
N VAL A 63 35.83 4.81 -31.30
CA VAL A 63 36.64 5.83 -30.62
C VAL A 63 36.01 7.20 -30.90
N GLU A 64 35.49 7.87 -29.86
CA GLU A 64 35.12 9.28 -29.92
C GLU A 64 36.28 10.14 -29.35
N ILE A 65 36.58 11.26 -29.99
CA ILE A 65 37.56 12.25 -29.49
C ILE A 65 36.85 13.59 -29.37
N TYR A 66 36.85 14.16 -28.17
CA TYR A 66 36.37 15.52 -27.91
C TYR A 66 37.57 16.47 -27.83
N GLY A 67 37.49 17.61 -28.51
CA GLY A 67 38.48 18.68 -28.41
C GLY A 67 37.91 19.86 -27.65
N HIS A 68 38.48 20.19 -26.49
CA HIS A 68 38.31 21.50 -25.86
C HIS A 68 39.59 22.33 -26.06
N ILE A 69 39.40 23.61 -26.41
CA ILE A 69 40.49 24.56 -26.54
C ILE A 69 40.91 24.98 -25.12
N ASN A 70 42.18 24.75 -24.79
CA ASN A 70 42.89 25.10 -23.54
C ASN A 70 42.66 24.19 -22.32
N GLU A 71 43.20 22.96 -22.32
CA GLU A 71 43.92 22.26 -21.21
C GLU A 71 44.19 20.77 -21.55
N PRO A 72 45.17 20.07 -20.93
CA PRO A 72 45.58 18.72 -21.34
C PRO A 72 44.65 17.60 -20.85
N LEU A 73 44.36 16.67 -21.76
CA LEU A 73 43.46 15.51 -21.67
C LEU A 73 43.56 14.69 -20.36
N TYR A 74 42.45 14.57 -19.64
CA TYR A 74 42.15 13.44 -18.76
C TYR A 74 40.67 13.04 -18.92
N GLU A 75 40.43 11.72 -18.90
CA GLU A 75 39.15 10.99 -18.92
C GLU A 75 38.47 10.73 -20.29
N VAL A 76 38.30 9.43 -20.57
CA VAL A 76 37.43 8.87 -21.62
C VAL A 76 36.10 8.53 -20.95
N LEU A 77 35.04 9.26 -21.31
CA LEU A 77 33.66 8.95 -20.92
C LEU A 77 32.97 8.22 -22.08
N VAL A 78 32.36 7.06 -21.79
CA VAL A 78 31.49 6.34 -22.72
C VAL A 78 30.05 6.56 -22.28
N LEU A 79 29.23 7.21 -23.12
CA LEU A 79 27.79 7.36 -22.91
C LEU A 79 27.01 6.77 -24.09
N GLU A 80 25.96 6.02 -23.78
CA GLU A 80 24.98 5.46 -24.73
C GLU A 80 23.91 6.48 -25.13
N GLY A 81 23.45 6.40 -26.38
CA GLY A 81 22.10 6.82 -26.78
C GLY A 81 22.00 8.07 -27.65
N VAL A 82 21.86 7.89 -28.97
CA VAL A 82 21.22 8.88 -29.85
C VAL A 82 20.06 8.20 -30.59
N SER A 83 18.88 8.80 -30.48
CA SER A 83 17.62 8.41 -31.14
C SER A 83 17.72 8.55 -32.67
N TRP A 84 17.13 7.60 -33.39
CA TRP A 84 17.06 7.56 -34.86
C TRP A 84 16.19 8.66 -35.51
N ASP A 85 15.58 9.56 -34.73
CA ASP A 85 14.69 10.61 -35.24
C ASP A 85 15.39 11.96 -35.57
N LEU A 86 16.69 12.11 -35.31
CA LEU A 86 17.45 13.35 -35.58
C LEU A 86 18.32 13.31 -36.87
N LEU A 87 18.01 12.43 -37.82
CA LEU A 87 18.69 12.34 -39.13
C LEU A 87 17.79 12.70 -40.34
N ARG A 88 16.69 13.43 -40.11
CA ARG A 88 15.77 13.88 -41.18
C ARG A 88 15.93 15.34 -41.64
N SER A 89 16.94 16.07 -41.15
CA SER A 89 17.18 17.45 -41.57
C SER A 89 18.64 17.70 -41.94
N SER A 90 19.11 17.09 -43.04
CA SER A 90 20.32 17.50 -43.75
C SER A 90 20.30 16.89 -45.15
N ASN A 91 20.31 17.74 -46.17
CA ASN A 91 20.30 17.38 -47.59
C ASN A 91 21.47 16.44 -47.93
N VAL A 92 21.19 15.16 -48.21
CA VAL A 92 22.11 14.27 -48.93
C VAL A 92 21.33 13.54 -50.02
N VAL A 93 21.79 13.73 -51.26
CA VAL A 93 21.22 13.19 -52.50
C VAL A 93 21.54 11.70 -52.59
N TYR A 94 20.52 10.86 -52.81
CA TYR A 94 20.69 9.45 -53.18
C TYR A 94 20.75 9.31 -54.70
N TYR A 95 21.69 8.50 -55.19
CA TYR A 95 21.72 8.01 -56.57
C TYR A 95 21.10 6.61 -56.60
N ASP A 96 19.97 6.48 -57.30
CA ASP A 96 19.22 5.24 -57.52
C ASP A 96 19.29 4.88 -59.01
N PRO A 97 19.89 3.73 -59.39
CA PRO A 97 19.67 3.14 -60.69
C PRO A 97 18.83 1.87 -60.52
N GLU A 98 17.50 1.98 -60.58
CA GLU A 98 16.66 1.30 -61.58
C GLU A 98 15.15 1.46 -61.29
N HIS A 99 14.43 2.04 -62.25
CA HIS A 99 12.98 1.91 -62.42
C HIS A 99 12.67 1.93 -63.92
N PRO A 100 11.66 1.18 -64.38
CA PRO A 100 10.41 1.85 -64.77
C PRO A 100 9.14 1.07 -64.34
N ARG A 101 8.20 1.73 -63.62
CA ARG A 101 6.91 2.28 -64.11
C ARG A 101 5.95 1.22 -64.69
N THR A 102 4.64 1.09 -64.42
CA THR A 102 3.57 1.95 -63.84
C THR A 102 2.25 1.17 -63.92
N ARG A 103 1.28 1.36 -62.99
CA ARG A 103 -0.11 1.85 -63.23
C ARG A 103 -1.10 1.54 -62.10
N ARG A 104 -1.99 2.52 -61.87
CA ARG A 104 -3.17 2.57 -60.98
C ARG A 104 -4.36 1.73 -61.48
N ALA A 105 -5.17 1.19 -60.57
CA ALA A 105 -6.66 1.18 -60.57
C ALA A 105 -7.15 0.56 -59.23
N LYS A 106 -7.80 1.30 -58.31
CA LYS A 106 -9.25 1.52 -58.11
C LYS A 106 -10.06 0.31 -57.58
N ARG A 107 -10.54 0.47 -56.33
CA ARG A 107 -11.82 0.06 -55.71
C ARG A 107 -12.63 -1.09 -56.34
N ALA A 108 -12.96 -2.08 -55.52
CA ALA A 108 -14.32 -2.62 -55.44
C ALA A 108 -14.61 -3.22 -54.05
N ASP A 109 -15.84 -2.94 -53.64
CA ASP A 109 -16.56 -3.20 -52.39
C ASP A 109 -17.19 -4.61 -52.40
N ARG A 110 -17.37 -5.25 -51.23
CA ARG A 110 -18.56 -6.05 -50.82
C ARG A 110 -18.31 -6.89 -49.55
N ARG A 111 -19.19 -6.64 -48.55
CA ARG A 111 -20.03 -7.58 -47.74
C ARG A 111 -19.41 -8.96 -47.43
N GLY A 112 -19.26 -9.39 -46.18
CA GLY A 112 -20.27 -9.54 -45.13
C GLY A 112 -20.58 -11.04 -44.94
N GLY A 113 -20.64 -11.53 -43.69
CA GLY A 113 -21.20 -12.86 -43.39
C GLY A 113 -20.43 -13.66 -42.33
N ASP A 114 -21.10 -13.89 -41.20
CA ASP A 114 -20.78 -14.82 -40.12
C ASP A 114 -20.59 -16.29 -40.57
N ALA A 115 -19.77 -17.05 -39.83
CA ALA A 115 -20.11 -18.42 -39.41
C ALA A 115 -19.10 -18.94 -38.36
N ASP A 116 -19.66 -19.27 -37.21
CA ASP A 116 -19.20 -20.20 -36.17
C ASP A 116 -18.86 -21.58 -36.76
N GLU A 117 -17.85 -22.28 -36.23
CA GLU A 117 -17.98 -23.70 -35.83
C GLU A 117 -16.69 -24.32 -35.25
N ARG A 118 -16.96 -25.25 -34.34
CA ARG A 118 -16.09 -25.93 -33.39
C ARG A 118 -15.40 -27.13 -34.02
N GLY A 119 -14.26 -27.55 -33.47
CA GLY A 119 -13.73 -28.89 -33.67
C GLY A 119 -12.38 -29.13 -33.01
N GLY A 120 -12.36 -29.78 -31.84
CA GLY A 120 -11.17 -30.53 -31.38
C GLY A 120 -10.84 -31.67 -32.36
N VAL A 121 -9.67 -32.30 -32.30
CA VAL A 121 -9.38 -33.45 -31.41
C VAL A 121 -7.96 -33.99 -31.74
N GLU A 122 -7.23 -34.41 -30.69
CA GLU A 122 -6.12 -35.42 -30.58
C GLU A 122 -4.76 -35.16 -31.28
N ALA A 123 -3.59 -35.23 -30.60
CA ALA A 123 -2.96 -36.36 -29.87
C ALA A 123 -2.68 -37.57 -30.80
N LEU A 124 -1.60 -38.35 -30.78
CA LEU A 124 -0.36 -38.47 -30.02
C LEU A 124 0.45 -39.60 -30.75
N GLU A 125 1.80 -39.63 -30.63
CA GLU A 125 2.66 -40.86 -30.67
C GLU A 125 2.71 -41.71 -31.97
N CYS A 126 3.75 -42.46 -32.37
CA CYS A 126 5.10 -42.82 -31.93
C CYS A 126 5.72 -43.53 -33.17
N MET A 127 7.02 -43.49 -33.49
CA MET A 127 7.99 -44.51 -33.05
C MET A 127 9.36 -44.28 -33.71
N SER A 128 10.41 -44.27 -32.87
CA SER A 128 11.67 -45.05 -32.98
C SER A 128 12.59 -44.85 -34.21
N SER A 129 13.93 -44.85 -34.16
CA SER A 129 14.89 -45.31 -33.15
C SER A 129 16.34 -44.96 -33.58
N ARG A 130 17.20 -44.75 -32.56
CA ARG A 130 18.63 -45.16 -32.41
C ARG A 130 19.75 -44.50 -33.26
N CYS A 131 20.71 -43.82 -32.63
CA CYS A 131 21.93 -44.39 -32.00
C CYS A 131 22.87 -43.31 -31.39
N GLU A 132 23.14 -43.44 -30.07
CA GLU A 132 24.45 -43.40 -29.33
C GLU A 132 25.51 -42.32 -29.65
N GLU A 133 25.85 -41.39 -28.73
CA GLU A 133 26.72 -41.47 -27.51
C GLU A 133 28.17 -40.98 -27.73
N ARG A 134 28.56 -39.86 -27.07
CA ARG A 134 29.71 -39.75 -26.13
C ARG A 134 30.05 -38.30 -25.77
N LEU A 135 29.79 -37.93 -24.52
CA LEU A 135 30.54 -36.93 -23.76
C LEU A 135 31.96 -37.48 -23.47
N LEU A 136 33.00 -36.63 -23.54
CA LEU A 136 34.14 -36.57 -22.61
C LEU A 136 35.11 -35.42 -22.94
N LEU A 137 35.26 -34.49 -21.99
CA LEU A 137 36.46 -33.75 -21.57
C LEU A 137 37.54 -33.41 -22.63
N LEU A 138 37.65 -32.11 -22.99
CA LEU A 138 38.94 -31.47 -23.33
C LEU A 138 39.02 -30.04 -22.75
N ASN A 139 39.60 -29.97 -21.55
CA ASN A 139 40.42 -28.92 -20.93
C ASN A 139 40.24 -27.44 -21.31
N PHE A 140 39.71 -26.69 -20.34
CA PHE A 140 40.11 -25.31 -20.05
C PHE A 140 41.64 -25.22 -19.84
N SER A 141 42.41 -24.73 -20.83
CA SER A 141 43.81 -24.26 -20.58
C SER A 141 44.41 -23.31 -21.64
N GLU A 142 43.70 -22.92 -22.71
CA GLU A 142 44.31 -22.05 -23.75
C GLU A 142 44.21 -20.54 -23.46
N SER A 143 43.21 -20.10 -22.67
CA SER A 143 43.05 -18.68 -22.28
C SER A 143 44.17 -18.17 -21.37
N GLU A 144 44.72 -19.00 -20.48
CA GLU A 144 45.82 -18.60 -19.59
C GLU A 144 47.17 -18.62 -20.32
N ARG A 145 47.34 -19.48 -21.33
CA ARG A 145 48.54 -19.48 -22.20
C ARG A 145 48.62 -18.22 -23.06
N ALA A 146 47.49 -17.74 -23.59
CA ALA A 146 47.44 -16.49 -24.35
C ALA A 146 47.78 -15.26 -23.47
N HIS A 147 47.32 -15.25 -22.22
CA HIS A 147 47.63 -14.17 -21.27
C HIS A 147 49.11 -14.16 -20.82
N GLN A 148 49.72 -15.33 -20.59
CA GLN A 148 51.14 -15.42 -20.23
C GLN A 148 52.09 -15.08 -21.39
N LEU A 149 51.72 -15.41 -22.65
CA LEU A 149 52.51 -15.07 -23.84
C LEU A 149 52.52 -13.56 -24.15
N LEU A 150 51.45 -12.84 -23.80
CA LEU A 150 51.37 -11.39 -23.98
C LEU A 150 52.23 -10.64 -22.95
N ILE A 151 52.22 -11.09 -21.68
CA ILE A 151 53.00 -10.47 -20.59
C ILE A 151 54.50 -10.73 -20.74
N LEU A 152 54.91 -11.92 -21.19
CA LEU A 152 56.31 -12.27 -21.44
C LEU A 152 56.93 -11.51 -22.62
N ASN A 153 56.15 -11.21 -23.67
CA ASN A 153 56.64 -10.47 -24.84
C ASN A 153 56.83 -8.96 -24.56
N ILE A 154 56.02 -8.39 -23.67
CA ILE A 154 56.16 -6.99 -23.25
C ILE A 154 57.38 -6.81 -22.33
N THR A 155 57.61 -7.75 -21.40
CA THR A 155 58.75 -7.65 -20.46
C THR A 155 60.12 -8.01 -21.07
N GLN A 156 60.20 -8.83 -22.13
CA GLN A 156 61.48 -9.11 -22.80
C GLN A 156 61.93 -8.00 -23.76
N ARG A 157 61.01 -7.17 -24.28
CA ARG A 157 61.36 -6.07 -25.22
C ARG A 157 61.85 -4.79 -24.53
N GLU A 158 61.65 -4.64 -23.22
CA GLU A 158 62.14 -3.47 -22.46
C GLU A 158 63.57 -3.62 -21.93
N LYS A 159 64.14 -4.83 -21.89
CA LYS A 159 65.51 -5.05 -21.36
C LYS A 159 66.66 -4.65 -22.29
N SER A 160 66.39 -4.20 -23.52
CA SER A 160 67.43 -3.97 -24.55
C SER A 160 67.66 -2.50 -24.95
N ARG A 161 67.16 -1.50 -24.21
CA ARG A 161 67.42 -0.09 -24.51
C ARG A 161 68.05 0.64 -23.31
N LYS A 162 69.36 0.88 -23.40
CA LYS A 162 70.09 1.80 -22.51
C LYS A 162 69.63 3.24 -22.78
N ILE A 163 69.03 3.89 -21.78
CA ILE A 163 68.73 5.33 -21.77
C ILE A 163 69.48 5.94 -20.56
N PRO A 164 70.19 7.07 -20.71
CA PRO A 164 71.02 7.65 -19.64
C PRO A 164 70.18 8.40 -18.58
N PRO A 165 70.73 8.64 -17.37
CA PRO A 165 69.94 9.10 -16.23
C PRO A 165 69.95 10.63 -16.11
N SER A 166 68.77 11.26 -16.23
CA SER A 166 68.51 12.51 -15.51
C SER A 166 67.03 12.84 -15.47
N ILE A 167 66.56 13.14 -14.24
CA ILE A 167 65.29 13.77 -13.83
C ILE A 167 64.15 12.80 -13.47
N GLY A 168 64.07 12.50 -12.16
CA GLY A 168 62.89 12.83 -11.33
C GLY A 168 61.70 11.87 -11.34
N SER A 169 61.46 11.26 -10.18
CA SER A 169 60.35 10.36 -9.81
C SER A 169 58.95 10.66 -10.38
N MET A 170 58.30 9.65 -10.94
CA MET A 170 56.83 9.53 -10.94
C MET A 170 56.46 8.04 -10.89
N TYR A 171 55.71 7.63 -9.87
CA TYR A 171 55.21 6.27 -9.68
C TYR A 171 54.25 5.89 -10.83
N PRO A 172 54.25 4.63 -11.34
CA PRO A 172 53.31 4.22 -12.35
C PRO A 172 51.90 4.05 -11.75
N VAL A 173 50.94 4.84 -12.26
CA VAL A 173 49.51 4.65 -12.03
C VAL A 173 49.09 3.40 -12.80
N ILE A 174 48.82 2.30 -12.08
CA ILE A 174 48.18 1.13 -12.66
C ILE A 174 46.69 1.45 -12.77
N ALA A 175 46.25 1.86 -13.96
CA ALA A 175 44.83 1.94 -14.28
C ALA A 175 44.26 0.52 -14.33
N GLN A 176 43.42 0.15 -13.36
CA GLN A 176 42.62 -1.07 -13.45
C GLN A 176 41.51 -0.86 -14.48
N ILE A 177 41.70 -1.40 -15.68
CA ILE A 177 40.64 -1.49 -16.69
C ILE A 177 39.64 -2.55 -16.21
N GLN A 178 38.49 -2.13 -15.68
CA GLN A 178 37.35 -3.03 -15.45
C GLN A 178 36.72 -3.36 -16.80
N VAL A 179 37.01 -4.55 -17.31
CA VAL A 179 36.33 -5.10 -18.49
C VAL A 179 34.92 -5.52 -18.07
N LYS A 180 33.91 -4.73 -18.45
CA LYS A 180 32.49 -5.10 -18.33
C LYS A 180 32.26 -6.31 -19.25
N ARG A 181 32.03 -7.51 -18.68
CA ARG A 181 31.67 -8.70 -19.47
C ARG A 181 30.34 -8.45 -20.16
N MET A 182 30.36 -8.06 -21.44
CA MET A 182 29.15 -8.06 -22.25
C MET A 182 28.87 -9.49 -22.69
N CYS A 183 27.65 -9.99 -22.45
CA CYS A 183 27.19 -11.18 -23.15
C CYS A 183 27.08 -10.82 -24.64
N ALA A 184 27.89 -11.44 -25.48
CA ALA A 184 28.06 -11.08 -26.89
C ALA A 184 26.75 -11.08 -27.74
N ASN A 185 25.67 -11.68 -27.23
CA ASN A 185 24.41 -11.89 -27.94
C ASN A 185 23.17 -11.35 -27.19
N VAL A 186 23.29 -10.28 -26.39
CA VAL A 186 22.13 -9.68 -25.68
C VAL A 186 21.98 -8.22 -26.08
N SER A 187 20.82 -7.86 -26.65
CA SER A 187 20.44 -6.47 -26.91
C SER A 187 19.46 -5.96 -25.87
N PHE A 188 19.62 -4.71 -25.42
CA PHE A 188 18.64 -4.07 -24.55
C PHE A 188 17.34 -3.84 -25.34
N GLN A 189 16.22 -4.38 -24.84
CA GLN A 189 14.90 -4.10 -25.39
C GLN A 189 14.25 -2.97 -24.60
N ALA A 190 14.08 -1.81 -25.25
CA ALA A 190 13.36 -0.70 -24.65
C ALA A 190 11.87 -1.06 -24.48
N HIS A 191 11.29 -0.71 -23.33
CA HIS A 191 9.86 -0.87 -23.10
C HIS A 191 9.05 0.09 -23.99
N HIS A 192 8.01 -0.42 -24.65
CA HIS A 192 7.09 0.42 -25.45
C HIS A 192 6.24 1.38 -24.61
N VAL A 193 6.03 1.09 -23.32
CA VAL A 193 5.25 1.91 -22.40
C VAL A 193 6.20 2.66 -21.47
N SER A 194 6.12 4.00 -21.47
CA SER A 194 6.98 4.84 -20.62
C SER A 194 6.70 4.64 -19.13
N ARG A 195 7.69 4.98 -18.28
CA ARG A 195 7.52 5.03 -16.81
C ARG A 195 6.35 5.91 -16.38
N GLN A 196 6.21 7.08 -17.01
CA GLN A 196 5.09 7.99 -16.76
C GLN A 196 3.75 7.31 -17.03
N LYS A 197 3.61 6.65 -18.19
CA LYS A 197 2.36 5.98 -18.57
C LYS A 197 2.03 4.79 -17.66
N ARG A 198 3.04 4.01 -17.26
CA ARG A 198 2.87 2.96 -16.25
C ARG A 198 2.39 3.55 -14.92
N GLY A 199 3.05 4.61 -14.45
CA GLY A 199 2.70 5.31 -13.21
C GLY A 199 1.30 5.92 -13.20
N GLU A 200 0.73 6.32 -14.35
CA GLU A 200 -0.67 6.77 -14.43
C GLU A 200 -1.68 5.66 -14.14
N THR A 201 -1.30 4.40 -14.33
CA THR A 201 -2.18 3.23 -14.17
C THR A 201 -1.91 2.45 -12.87
N LEU A 202 -0.84 2.78 -12.15
CA LEU A 202 -0.41 2.08 -10.94
C LEU A 202 -0.87 2.83 -9.68
N GLY A 203 -1.94 2.32 -9.06
CA GLY A 203 -2.49 2.84 -7.80
C GLY A 203 -3.42 4.04 -7.98
N ASN A 204 -3.82 4.64 -6.86
CA ASN A 204 -4.82 5.72 -6.84
C ASN A 204 -4.22 7.12 -7.07
N GLY A 205 -2.89 7.26 -6.98
CA GLY A 205 -2.21 8.54 -7.16
C GLY A 205 -1.56 8.66 -8.54
N ARG A 206 -1.89 9.72 -9.29
CA ARG A 206 -1.33 9.96 -10.63
C ARG A 206 0.18 10.24 -10.56
N GLY A 207 0.97 9.53 -11.36
CA GLY A 207 2.40 9.81 -11.60
C GLY A 207 3.34 8.66 -11.23
N PHE A 208 4.51 8.64 -11.89
CA PHE A 208 5.55 7.65 -11.60
C PHE A 208 6.22 7.94 -10.25
N ARG A 209 6.29 6.93 -9.39
CA ARG A 209 6.84 7.01 -8.02
C ARG A 209 7.76 5.83 -7.68
N GLY A 210 8.17 5.10 -8.70
CA GLY A 210 8.99 3.91 -8.55
C GLY A 210 10.33 4.25 -7.93
N CYS A 211 10.65 3.60 -6.80
CA CYS A 211 11.90 3.82 -6.07
C CYS A 211 12.22 2.62 -5.17
N THR A 212 13.44 2.61 -4.64
CA THR A 212 13.88 1.61 -3.66
C THR A 212 14.20 2.27 -2.33
N VAL A 213 13.56 1.79 -1.27
CA VAL A 213 13.86 2.12 0.12
C VAL A 213 14.69 0.95 0.70
N TRP A 214 15.97 1.19 0.91
CA TRP A 214 16.93 0.18 1.35
C TRP A 214 17.22 0.32 2.84
N LEU A 215 16.57 -0.52 3.66
CA LEU A 215 16.80 -0.56 5.10
C LEU A 215 18.01 -1.45 5.42
N THR A 216 19.01 -0.87 6.07
CA THR A 216 20.23 -1.55 6.55
C THR A 216 20.43 -1.36 8.05
N GLY A 217 21.08 -2.32 8.71
CA GLY A 217 21.30 -2.32 10.16
C GLY A 217 21.51 -3.72 10.72
N LEU A 218 21.90 -3.81 12.00
CA LEU A 218 22.14 -5.07 12.69
C LEU A 218 20.91 -6.00 12.71
N SER A 219 21.12 -7.31 12.89
CA SER A 219 20.02 -8.25 13.12
C SER A 219 19.25 -7.83 14.38
N GLY A 220 17.92 -7.83 14.37
CA GLY A 220 17.12 -7.36 15.52
C GLY A 220 16.97 -5.83 15.67
N ALA A 221 17.59 -5.03 14.78
CA ALA A 221 17.47 -3.56 14.81
C ALA A 221 16.07 -3.03 14.48
N GLY A 222 15.20 -3.83 13.84
CA GLY A 222 13.80 -3.43 13.53
C GLY A 222 13.48 -3.19 12.06
N LYS A 223 14.41 -3.48 11.13
CA LYS A 223 14.24 -3.30 9.67
C LYS A 223 12.95 -3.93 9.11
N THR A 224 12.75 -5.22 9.33
CA THR A 224 11.60 -5.97 8.81
C THR A 224 10.29 -5.41 9.36
N SER A 225 10.26 -5.04 10.64
CA SER A 225 9.09 -4.42 11.26
C SER A 225 8.77 -3.07 10.63
N ILE A 226 9.77 -2.20 10.42
CA ILE A 226 9.59 -0.89 9.79
C ILE A 226 9.13 -1.06 8.34
N ALA A 227 9.75 -1.97 7.58
CA ALA A 227 9.41 -2.24 6.19
C ALA A 227 7.95 -2.67 6.05
N PHE A 228 7.47 -3.63 6.85
CA PHE A 228 6.08 -4.07 6.79
C PHE A 228 5.08 -3.04 7.30
N GLN A 229 5.44 -2.24 8.32
CA GLN A 229 4.59 -1.14 8.77
C GLN A 229 4.46 -0.05 7.69
N LEU A 230 5.56 0.25 6.99
CA LEU A 230 5.58 1.18 5.86
C LEU A 230 4.82 0.62 4.66
N GLU A 231 4.96 -0.67 4.36
CA GLU A 231 4.20 -1.36 3.32
C GLU A 231 2.70 -1.24 3.56
N ALA A 232 2.24 -1.59 4.76
CA ALA A 232 0.83 -1.46 5.15
C ALA A 232 0.35 -0.02 4.96
N PHE A 233 1.11 0.96 5.45
CA PHE A 233 0.77 2.38 5.29
C PHE A 233 0.64 2.80 3.82
N LEU A 234 1.57 2.41 2.95
CA LEU A 234 1.55 2.78 1.54
C LEU A 234 0.35 2.12 0.83
N VAL A 235 0.12 0.83 1.08
CA VAL A 235 -0.97 0.06 0.49
C VAL A 235 -2.34 0.60 0.90
N ASP A 236 -2.54 0.92 2.18
CA ASP A 236 -3.78 1.52 2.70
C ASP A 236 -4.09 2.87 2.02
N ASN A 237 -3.05 3.60 1.63
CA ASN A 237 -3.16 4.86 0.90
C ASN A 237 -3.24 4.68 -0.62
N GLY A 238 -3.34 3.44 -1.13
CA GLY A 238 -3.44 3.14 -2.56
C GLY A 238 -2.14 3.37 -3.32
N ILE A 239 -1.01 3.28 -2.62
CA ILE A 239 0.35 3.41 -3.16
C ILE A 239 0.96 2.01 -3.23
N PRO A 240 1.17 1.44 -4.43
CA PRO A 240 1.77 0.12 -4.58
C PRO A 240 3.18 0.06 -3.99
N ALA A 241 3.39 -0.87 -3.07
CA ALA A 241 4.67 -1.16 -2.45
C ALA A 241 4.87 -2.66 -2.32
N TYR A 242 6.12 -3.11 -2.26
CA TYR A 242 6.45 -4.52 -2.11
C TYR A 242 7.71 -4.73 -1.26
N GLY A 243 7.57 -5.51 -0.20
CA GLY A 243 8.67 -5.89 0.70
C GLY A 243 9.55 -7.03 0.20
N LEU A 244 10.85 -6.78 0.07
CA LEU A 244 11.88 -7.80 -0.09
C LEU A 244 12.60 -7.99 1.25
N ASP A 245 12.33 -9.11 1.93
CA ASP A 245 13.01 -9.49 3.17
C ASP A 245 14.03 -10.61 2.92
N GLY A 246 15.13 -10.57 3.70
CA GLY A 246 16.19 -11.57 3.65
C GLY A 246 15.73 -13.01 3.82
N ASP A 247 14.69 -13.27 4.62
CA ASP A 247 14.18 -14.62 4.80
C ASP A 247 13.35 -15.06 3.58
N ASN A 248 12.55 -14.15 3.02
CA ASN A 248 11.67 -14.44 1.88
C ASN A 248 12.48 -14.75 0.62
N VAL A 249 13.47 -13.91 0.28
CA VAL A 249 14.26 -14.09 -0.95
C VAL A 249 15.13 -15.35 -0.89
N ARG A 250 15.60 -15.74 0.30
CA ARG A 250 16.46 -16.93 0.49
C ARG A 250 15.72 -18.25 0.38
N THR A 251 14.41 -18.28 0.50
CA THR A 251 13.62 -19.51 0.24
C THR A 251 13.32 -19.72 -1.25
N GLY A 252 13.38 -18.65 -2.05
CA GLY A 252 13.13 -18.67 -3.50
C GLY A 252 14.37 -18.35 -4.33
N LEU A 253 14.46 -17.11 -4.81
CA LEU A 253 15.50 -16.65 -5.76
C LEU A 253 16.94 -16.93 -5.31
N ASN A 254 17.20 -16.86 -4.01
CA ASN A 254 18.53 -17.02 -3.43
C ASN A 254 18.68 -18.34 -2.64
N ASN A 255 17.84 -19.36 -2.91
CA ASN A 255 17.91 -20.65 -2.23
C ASN A 255 19.19 -21.45 -2.49
N ASN A 256 19.92 -21.10 -3.55
CA ASN A 256 21.18 -21.72 -3.94
C ASN A 256 22.41 -21.01 -3.34
N LEU A 257 22.22 -19.94 -2.56
CA LEU A 257 23.32 -19.16 -1.98
C LEU A 257 23.53 -19.53 -0.51
N GLY A 258 24.76 -19.92 -0.19
CA GLY A 258 25.22 -20.14 1.17
C GLY A 258 25.57 -18.85 1.90
N PHE A 259 26.49 -18.95 2.87
CA PHE A 259 26.90 -17.84 3.73
C PHE A 259 28.37 -17.42 3.55
N SER A 260 29.04 -17.88 2.48
CA SER A 260 30.37 -17.39 2.11
C SER A 260 30.33 -15.89 1.77
N PRO A 261 31.46 -15.17 1.84
CA PRO A 261 31.53 -13.78 1.41
C PRO A 261 31.00 -13.56 -0.01
N GLU A 262 31.35 -14.44 -0.94
CA GLU A 262 30.93 -14.38 -2.35
C GLU A 262 29.41 -14.58 -2.48
N ASP A 263 28.84 -15.57 -1.77
CA ASP A 263 27.40 -15.83 -1.78
C ASP A 263 26.61 -14.69 -1.14
N ARG A 264 27.17 -14.04 -0.11
CA ARG A 264 26.54 -12.87 0.53
C ARG A 264 26.54 -11.66 -0.41
N ARG A 265 27.65 -11.42 -1.12
CA ARG A 265 27.73 -10.37 -2.13
C ARG A 265 26.75 -10.62 -3.27
N GLU A 266 26.70 -11.84 -3.78
CA GLU A 266 25.75 -12.22 -4.84
C GLU A 266 24.29 -12.13 -4.37
N ASN A 267 24.02 -12.47 -3.11
CA ASN A 267 22.69 -12.30 -2.53
C ASN A 267 22.25 -10.83 -2.56
N ILE A 268 23.13 -9.88 -2.18
CA ILE A 268 22.81 -8.45 -2.23
C ILE A 268 22.69 -7.96 -3.67
N ARG A 269 23.58 -8.39 -4.59
CA ARG A 269 23.52 -8.03 -6.00
C ARG A 269 22.20 -8.46 -6.65
N ARG A 270 21.75 -9.71 -6.43
CA ARG A 270 20.47 -10.21 -6.96
C ARG A 270 19.28 -9.42 -6.42
N VAL A 271 19.29 -9.14 -5.11
CA VAL A 271 18.24 -8.33 -4.48
C VAL A 271 18.21 -6.93 -5.08
N ALA A 272 19.36 -6.28 -5.29
CA ALA A 272 19.44 -4.95 -5.87
C ALA A 272 18.89 -4.91 -7.30
N GLU A 273 19.20 -5.92 -8.13
CA GLU A 273 18.64 -6.02 -9.48
C GLU A 273 17.12 -6.24 -9.46
N VAL A 274 16.60 -7.06 -8.54
CA VAL A 274 15.15 -7.26 -8.39
C VAL A 274 14.47 -5.99 -7.90
N ALA A 275 15.05 -5.30 -6.91
CA ALA A 275 14.53 -4.04 -6.41
C ALA A 275 14.46 -2.97 -7.52
N LYS A 276 15.48 -2.92 -8.38
CA LYS A 276 15.48 -2.08 -9.58
C LYS A 276 14.31 -2.41 -10.52
N LEU A 277 14.00 -3.68 -10.74
CA LEU A 277 12.87 -4.08 -11.59
C LEU A 277 11.52 -3.64 -10.99
N PHE A 278 11.35 -3.78 -9.67
CA PHE A 278 10.16 -3.27 -8.97
C PHE A 278 10.05 -1.75 -9.05
N ALA A 279 11.14 -1.04 -8.78
CA ALA A 279 11.20 0.42 -8.91
C ALA A 279 10.90 0.86 -10.35
N ASP A 280 11.50 0.24 -11.36
CA ASP A 280 11.21 0.55 -12.77
C ASP A 280 9.73 0.30 -13.12
N SER A 281 9.11 -0.73 -12.54
CA SER A 281 7.68 -1.02 -12.71
C SER A 281 6.75 0.03 -12.11
N GLY A 282 7.26 0.99 -11.32
CA GLY A 282 6.50 2.08 -10.70
C GLY A 282 6.12 1.85 -9.25
N GLN A 283 6.55 0.74 -8.65
CA GLN A 283 6.29 0.40 -7.24
C GLN A 283 7.37 0.94 -6.30
N ILE A 284 7.02 1.13 -5.03
CA ILE A 284 7.99 1.41 -3.97
C ILE A 284 8.52 0.07 -3.44
N CYS A 285 9.76 -0.28 -3.78
CA CYS A 285 10.38 -1.51 -3.31
C CYS A 285 11.02 -1.30 -1.92
N LEU A 286 10.62 -2.10 -0.92
CA LEU A 286 11.10 -1.99 0.45
C LEU A 286 12.06 -3.14 0.76
N CYS A 287 13.36 -2.86 0.77
CA CYS A 287 14.39 -3.87 0.99
C CYS A 287 14.81 -3.91 2.47
N SER A 288 14.59 -5.03 3.17
CA SER A 288 14.98 -5.25 4.57
C SER A 288 16.12 -6.27 4.67
N PHE A 289 17.37 -5.78 4.61
CA PHE A 289 18.56 -6.62 4.64
C PHE A 289 19.57 -6.14 5.67
N VAL A 290 20.40 -7.04 6.19
CA VAL A 290 21.53 -6.59 7.04
C VAL A 290 22.51 -5.78 6.21
N SER A 291 22.86 -6.27 5.01
CA SER A 291 23.78 -5.63 4.04
C SER A 291 24.96 -4.92 4.72
N PRO A 292 25.84 -5.67 5.40
CA PRO A 292 26.77 -5.12 6.39
C PRO A 292 27.93 -4.32 5.81
N PHE A 293 28.24 -4.48 4.53
CA PHE A 293 29.38 -3.84 3.88
C PHE A 293 28.95 -2.61 3.07
N GLU A 294 29.70 -1.51 3.17
CA GLU A 294 29.45 -0.27 2.42
C GLU A 294 29.54 -0.52 0.91
N GLU A 295 30.51 -1.31 0.46
CA GLU A 295 30.70 -1.64 -0.96
C GLU A 295 29.46 -2.29 -1.59
N ASP A 296 28.79 -3.18 -0.86
CA ASP A 296 27.59 -3.87 -1.34
C ASP A 296 26.39 -2.91 -1.44
N ARG A 297 26.26 -1.98 -0.48
CA ARG A 297 25.21 -0.95 -0.50
C ARG A 297 25.46 0.09 -1.59
N ALA A 298 26.73 0.49 -1.79
CA ALA A 298 27.14 1.38 -2.87
C ALA A 298 26.87 0.75 -4.25
N MET A 299 27.14 -0.56 -4.41
CA MET A 299 26.80 -1.31 -5.61
C MET A 299 25.28 -1.32 -5.86
N ALA A 300 24.47 -1.57 -4.83
CA ALA A 300 23.01 -1.51 -4.96
C ALA A 300 22.52 -0.11 -5.37
N ARG A 301 23.08 0.95 -4.78
CA ARG A 301 22.80 2.34 -5.14
C ARG A 301 23.17 2.65 -6.59
N GLN A 302 24.34 2.21 -7.03
CA GLN A 302 24.83 2.43 -8.40
C GLN A 302 23.93 1.75 -9.44
N ILE A 303 23.47 0.51 -9.19
CA ILE A 303 22.53 -0.22 -10.06
C ILE A 303 21.25 0.58 -10.33
N HIS A 304 20.74 1.31 -9.34
CA HIS A 304 19.55 2.16 -9.50
C HIS A 304 19.87 3.48 -10.19
N LYS A 305 21.00 4.10 -9.83
CA LYS A 305 21.48 5.36 -10.43
C LYS A 305 21.71 5.22 -11.93
N ASP A 306 22.29 4.11 -12.38
CA ASP A 306 22.52 3.80 -13.80
C ASP A 306 21.22 3.76 -14.63
N PHE A 307 20.08 3.58 -13.97
CA PHE A 307 18.75 3.54 -14.60
C PHE A 307 17.87 4.74 -14.24
N ASP A 308 18.44 5.80 -13.67
CA ASP A 308 17.70 7.00 -13.22
C ASP A 308 16.50 6.65 -12.32
N LEU A 309 16.73 5.77 -11.34
CA LEU A 309 15.74 5.39 -10.33
C LEU A 309 16.17 5.88 -8.94
N PRO A 310 15.26 6.51 -8.16
CA PRO A 310 15.56 6.91 -6.81
C PRO A 310 15.89 5.71 -5.92
N PHE A 311 16.98 5.84 -5.15
CA PHE A 311 17.43 4.87 -4.17
C PHE A 311 17.68 5.60 -2.85
N PHE A 312 17.03 5.15 -1.78
CA PHE A 312 17.12 5.76 -0.46
C PHE A 312 17.68 4.75 0.54
N GLU A 313 18.88 5.01 1.04
CA GLU A 313 19.51 4.20 2.08
C GLU A 313 19.05 4.67 3.46
N ILE A 314 18.28 3.83 4.14
CA ILE A 314 17.74 4.08 5.46
C ILE A 314 18.56 3.27 6.47
N PHE A 315 19.37 3.96 7.27
CA PHE A 315 20.13 3.32 8.32
C PHE A 315 19.26 3.16 9.57
N VAL A 316 18.91 1.92 9.90
CA VAL A 316 18.21 1.56 11.14
C VAL A 316 19.25 1.40 12.24
N ASP A 317 19.55 2.51 12.90
CA ASP A 317 20.58 2.58 13.92
C ASP A 317 20.04 2.10 15.26
N THR A 318 20.55 0.97 15.73
CA THR A 318 20.20 0.39 17.03
C THR A 318 21.45 -0.25 17.61
N PRO A 319 21.81 0.07 18.86
CA PRO A 319 22.96 -0.51 19.53
C PRO A 319 22.95 -2.05 19.55
N LEU A 320 24.15 -2.65 19.52
CA LEU A 320 24.31 -4.11 19.47
C LEU A 320 23.75 -4.80 20.71
N ASP A 321 23.99 -4.24 21.89
CA ASP A 321 23.48 -4.74 23.17
C ASP A 321 21.95 -4.77 23.20
N VAL A 322 21.29 -3.74 22.67
CA VAL A 322 19.82 -3.72 22.50
C VAL A 322 19.37 -4.80 21.51
N CYS A 323 20.07 -4.97 20.39
CA CYS A 323 19.77 -6.01 19.42
C CYS A 323 19.95 -7.44 20.01
N GLU A 324 21.01 -7.66 20.78
CA GLU A 324 21.28 -8.91 21.52
C GLU A 324 20.22 -9.16 22.59
N ALA A 325 19.79 -8.13 23.33
CA ALA A 325 18.74 -8.27 24.33
C ALA A 325 17.39 -8.65 23.72
N ARG A 326 17.08 -8.15 22.51
CA ARG A 326 15.84 -8.49 21.79
C ARG A 326 15.85 -9.93 21.28
N ASP A 327 17.00 -10.43 20.82
CA ASP A 327 17.24 -11.73 20.16
C ASP A 327 16.00 -12.43 19.56
N VAL A 328 15.28 -11.71 18.69
CA VAL A 328 13.93 -12.07 18.23
C VAL A 328 13.88 -13.47 17.61
N LYS A 329 14.98 -13.93 17.02
CA LYS A 329 15.11 -15.21 16.32
C LYS A 329 16.02 -16.22 17.06
N GLY A 330 16.52 -15.87 18.25
CA GLY A 330 17.48 -16.70 18.99
C GLY A 330 18.85 -16.84 18.29
N LEU A 331 19.19 -15.92 17.39
CA LEU A 331 20.39 -15.99 16.54
C LEU A 331 21.63 -15.48 17.29
N TYR A 332 21.49 -14.45 18.12
CA TYR A 332 22.62 -13.93 18.90
C TYR A 332 23.09 -14.96 19.93
N LYS A 333 22.15 -15.63 20.62
CA LYS A 333 22.48 -16.73 21.53
C LYS A 333 23.24 -17.86 20.83
N LYS A 334 22.79 -18.26 19.64
CA LYS A 334 23.46 -19.31 18.84
C LYS A 334 24.84 -18.89 18.33
N ALA A 335 25.00 -17.62 17.94
CA ALA A 335 26.29 -17.06 17.52
C ALA A 335 27.30 -17.03 18.68
N ARG A 336 26.89 -16.54 19.87
CA ARG A 336 27.73 -16.54 21.09
C ARG A 336 28.13 -17.94 21.54
N GLN A 337 27.31 -18.95 21.24
CA GLN A 337 27.61 -20.38 21.49
C GLN A 337 28.51 -21.02 20.41
N GLY A 338 28.96 -20.25 19.41
CA GLY A 338 29.80 -20.73 18.31
C GLY A 338 29.07 -21.62 17.29
N SER A 339 27.73 -21.74 17.39
CA SER A 339 26.91 -22.56 16.49
C SER A 339 26.67 -21.88 15.13
N ILE A 340 26.84 -20.56 15.05
CA ILE A 340 26.77 -19.77 13.82
C ILE A 340 28.05 -18.97 13.72
N LYS A 341 28.85 -19.20 12.66
CA LYS A 341 30.09 -18.47 12.40
C LYS A 341 29.85 -17.32 11.43
N GLY A 342 30.59 -16.22 11.60
CA GLY A 342 30.50 -15.06 10.69
C GLY A 342 29.17 -14.31 10.83
N PHE A 343 28.66 -14.23 12.06
CA PHE A 343 27.45 -13.48 12.35
C PHE A 343 27.78 -11.98 12.50
N THR A 344 27.09 -11.14 11.74
CA THR A 344 27.29 -9.69 11.75
C THR A 344 26.99 -9.10 13.13
N GLY A 345 27.93 -8.33 13.69
CA GLY A 345 27.88 -7.75 15.02
C GLY A 345 28.60 -8.58 16.11
N ILE A 346 28.93 -9.85 15.83
CA ILE A 346 29.66 -10.73 16.77
C ILE A 346 31.04 -11.07 16.19
N ASP A 347 31.08 -11.91 15.16
CA ASP A 347 32.32 -12.38 14.53
C ASP A 347 32.64 -11.62 13.24
N GLN A 348 31.63 -10.98 12.63
CA GLN A 348 31.77 -10.17 11.43
C GLN A 348 31.40 -8.72 11.74
N MET A 349 32.22 -7.77 11.28
CA MET A 349 31.96 -6.35 11.47
C MET A 349 30.74 -5.88 10.66
N TYR A 350 30.01 -4.90 11.21
CA TYR A 350 29.02 -4.11 10.48
C TYR A 350 29.61 -2.74 10.18
N GLU A 351 29.70 -2.38 8.91
CA GLU A 351 30.14 -1.07 8.47
C GLU A 351 28.92 -0.14 8.47
N ARG A 352 28.88 0.79 9.42
CA ARG A 352 27.82 1.80 9.48
C ARG A 352 27.86 2.68 8.22
N PRO A 353 26.70 2.97 7.59
CA PRO A 353 26.65 3.85 6.43
C PRO A 353 27.26 5.22 6.73
N SER A 354 28.16 5.69 5.85
CA SER A 354 28.85 6.97 6.02
C SER A 354 27.95 8.17 5.70
N ASN A 355 27.08 8.01 4.70
CA ASN A 355 26.16 9.04 4.23
C ASN A 355 24.77 8.45 3.89
N PRO A 356 24.03 7.95 4.90
CA PRO A 356 22.67 7.45 4.68
C PRO A 356 21.72 8.60 4.33
N ASP A 357 20.70 8.31 3.52
CA ASP A 357 19.66 9.29 3.17
C ASP A 357 18.76 9.63 4.36
N LEU A 358 18.58 8.68 5.29
CA LEU A 358 17.87 8.85 6.55
C LEU A 358 18.45 7.91 7.62
N VAL A 359 18.54 8.41 8.86
CA VAL A 359 18.84 7.59 10.05
C VAL A 359 17.57 7.43 10.88
N VAL A 360 17.22 6.20 11.23
CA VAL A 360 16.05 5.87 12.06
C VAL A 360 16.51 5.14 13.31
N THR A 361 16.23 5.70 14.47
CA THR A 361 16.50 5.10 15.78
C THR A 361 15.28 4.29 16.24
N THR A 362 15.49 3.05 16.68
CA THR A 362 14.41 2.21 17.24
C THR A 362 14.47 2.07 18.76
N GLU A 363 15.47 2.67 19.38
CA GLU A 363 15.56 2.78 20.83
C GLU A 363 14.61 3.87 21.31
N ASN A 364 13.78 3.55 22.32
CA ASN A 364 12.77 4.46 22.89
C ASN A 364 11.75 5.04 21.89
N CYS A 365 11.66 4.48 20.67
CA CYS A 365 10.66 4.82 19.68
C CYS A 365 9.71 3.63 19.50
N SER A 366 8.42 3.91 19.32
CA SER A 366 7.47 2.93 18.82
C SER A 366 7.76 2.60 17.35
N LEU A 367 7.23 1.44 16.91
CA LEU A 367 7.28 1.05 15.50
C LEU A 367 6.62 2.10 14.59
N LEU A 368 5.48 2.64 15.04
CA LEU A 368 4.75 3.66 14.29
C LEU A 368 5.58 4.93 14.12
N GLU A 369 6.19 5.45 15.19
CA GLU A 369 7.05 6.65 15.12
C GLU A 369 8.25 6.41 14.19
N SER A 370 8.85 5.23 14.24
CA SER A 370 9.97 4.86 13.37
C SER A 370 9.55 4.81 11.90
N ALA A 371 8.41 4.20 11.59
CA ALA A 371 7.87 4.15 10.23
C ALA A 371 7.43 5.53 9.73
N GLN A 372 6.83 6.36 10.60
CA GLN A 372 6.42 7.73 10.28
C GLN A 372 7.58 8.62 9.85
N ARG A 373 8.79 8.43 10.42
CA ARG A 373 9.99 9.14 9.95
C ARG A 373 10.30 8.82 8.50
N VAL A 374 10.15 7.56 8.09
CA VAL A 374 10.37 7.14 6.69
C VAL A 374 9.26 7.68 5.78
N VAL A 375 7.99 7.67 6.21
CA VAL A 375 6.88 8.28 5.48
C VAL A 375 7.15 9.76 5.21
N LYS A 376 7.48 10.52 6.27
CA LYS A 376 7.78 11.95 6.15
C LYS A 376 8.93 12.21 5.19
N PHE A 377 9.98 11.40 5.27
CA PHE A 377 11.10 11.48 4.34
C PHE A 377 10.66 11.25 2.88
N LEU A 378 9.80 10.27 2.61
CA LEU A 378 9.27 10.02 1.26
C LEU A 378 8.36 11.16 0.76
N GLN A 379 7.62 11.82 1.65
CA GLN A 379 6.84 13.03 1.32
C GLN A 379 7.77 14.19 0.95
N ASP A 380 8.82 14.43 1.74
CA ASP A 380 9.82 15.48 1.51
C ASP A 380 10.55 15.27 0.17
N LYS A 381 10.82 14.01 -0.19
CA LYS A 381 11.37 13.61 -1.50
C LYS A 381 10.35 13.60 -2.63
N ARG A 382 9.08 13.94 -2.36
CA ARG A 382 7.95 13.94 -3.32
C ARG A 382 7.71 12.60 -4.01
N VAL A 383 8.09 11.50 -3.35
CA VAL A 383 7.79 10.13 -3.81
C VAL A 383 6.32 9.81 -3.53
N ILE A 384 5.81 10.30 -2.40
CA ILE A 384 4.41 10.19 -2.03
C ILE A 384 3.78 11.58 -1.82
N PRO A 385 2.46 11.75 -2.05
CA PRO A 385 1.78 13.03 -1.87
C PRO A 385 1.84 13.54 -0.42
N GLN A 386 1.79 14.86 -0.25
CA GLN A 386 1.87 15.52 1.07
C GLN A 386 0.59 15.36 1.91
N ASP A 387 -0.55 15.20 1.24
CA ASP A 387 -1.87 14.89 1.80
C ASP A 387 -1.98 13.43 2.28
N VAL A 388 -1.09 12.54 1.81
CA VAL A 388 -0.91 11.18 2.35
C VAL A 388 -0.19 11.29 3.68
N THR A 389 -0.89 11.79 4.69
CA THR A 389 -0.40 11.86 6.06
C THR A 389 -0.35 10.46 6.67
N PRO A 390 0.64 10.16 7.53
CA PRO A 390 0.54 9.02 8.41
C PRO A 390 -0.77 9.12 9.18
N SER A 391 -1.76 8.30 8.79
CA SER A 391 -2.84 7.97 9.70
C SER A 391 -2.15 7.42 10.94
N ASP A 392 -2.29 8.10 12.08
CA ASP A 392 -1.96 7.55 13.39
C ASP A 392 -2.91 6.38 13.79
N GLY A 393 -3.60 5.84 12.79
CA GLY A 393 -4.67 4.86 12.88
C GLY A 393 -6.00 5.49 13.29
N ARG A 394 -6.10 6.81 13.51
CA ARG A 394 -7.34 7.43 13.99
C ARG A 394 -8.31 7.67 12.85
N VAL A 395 -9.58 7.55 13.19
CA VAL A 395 -10.68 7.99 12.33
C VAL A 395 -10.98 9.47 12.61
N PRO A 396 -11.35 10.25 11.59
CA PRO A 396 -11.71 11.64 11.79
C PRO A 396 -12.94 11.76 12.70
N GLU A 397 -12.83 12.64 13.69
CA GLU A 397 -13.91 13.05 14.59
C GLU A 397 -14.39 14.45 14.19
N LEU A 398 -15.65 14.77 14.48
CA LEU A 398 -16.26 16.04 14.09
C LEU A 398 -16.33 17.05 15.25
N PHE A 399 -15.49 16.87 16.26
CA PHE A 399 -15.42 17.79 17.40
C PHE A 399 -14.68 19.06 17.04
N VAL A 400 -15.22 20.21 17.46
CA VAL A 400 -14.55 21.50 17.32
C VAL A 400 -13.25 21.46 18.12
N PRO A 401 -12.10 21.84 17.51
CA PRO A 401 -10.84 21.95 18.24
C PRO A 401 -10.96 22.89 19.43
N ALA A 402 -10.28 22.57 20.54
CA ALA A 402 -10.36 23.36 21.78
C ALA A 402 -10.04 24.86 21.59
N SER A 403 -9.20 25.20 20.60
CA SER A 403 -8.86 26.58 20.24
C SER A 403 -10.03 27.38 19.67
N ARG A 404 -10.98 26.74 18.98
CA ARG A 404 -12.16 27.37 18.36
C ARG A 404 -13.44 27.18 19.16
N LEU A 405 -13.42 26.33 20.20
CA LEU A 405 -14.64 25.93 20.90
C LEU A 405 -15.43 27.09 21.52
N ALA A 406 -14.75 28.07 22.14
CA ALA A 406 -15.42 29.22 22.75
C ALA A 406 -16.10 30.13 21.70
N GLU A 407 -15.45 30.29 20.54
CA GLU A 407 -15.96 31.06 19.41
C GLU A 407 -17.21 30.40 18.82
N VAL A 408 -17.13 29.12 18.46
CA VAL A 408 -18.24 28.38 17.86
C VAL A 408 -19.42 28.24 18.83
N ARG A 409 -19.16 28.14 20.14
CA ARG A 409 -20.23 28.13 21.14
C ARG A 409 -20.98 29.47 21.21
N ALA A 410 -20.26 30.59 21.21
CA ALA A 410 -20.87 31.92 21.22
C ALA A 410 -21.61 32.25 19.90
N GLU A 411 -21.16 31.64 18.80
CA GLU A 411 -21.86 31.68 17.52
C GLU A 411 -23.18 30.89 17.57
N ALA A 412 -23.14 29.65 18.06
CA ALA A 412 -24.30 28.76 18.14
C ALA A 412 -25.49 29.39 18.89
N GLU A 413 -25.24 30.22 19.90
CA GLU A 413 -26.27 30.94 20.66
C GLU A 413 -27.06 31.98 19.81
N LYS A 414 -26.52 32.40 18.67
CA LYS A 414 -27.11 33.42 17.78
C LYS A 414 -27.77 32.82 16.54
N LEU A 415 -27.51 31.55 16.25
CA LEU A 415 -28.02 30.87 15.06
C LEU A 415 -29.48 30.44 15.24
N PRO A 416 -30.25 30.31 14.15
CA PRO A 416 -31.52 29.59 14.21
C PRO A 416 -31.28 28.16 14.72
N SER A 417 -32.13 27.70 15.62
CA SER A 417 -31.92 26.42 16.30
C SER A 417 -32.90 25.33 15.87
N LEU A 418 -32.48 24.08 16.06
CA LEU A 418 -33.31 22.88 15.93
C LEU A 418 -33.08 21.98 17.15
N GLU A 419 -34.16 21.61 17.85
CA GLU A 419 -34.09 20.72 19.01
C GLU A 419 -34.03 19.26 18.53
N LEU A 420 -33.00 18.55 18.96
CA LEU A 420 -32.79 17.13 18.71
C LEU A 420 -33.56 16.29 19.73
N THR A 421 -34.20 15.23 19.26
CA THR A 421 -34.68 14.17 20.17
C THR A 421 -33.49 13.39 20.74
N ASP A 422 -33.72 12.60 21.79
CA ASP A 422 -32.70 11.67 22.30
C ASP A 422 -32.24 10.68 21.20
N TYR A 423 -33.11 10.32 20.24
CA TYR A 423 -32.75 9.47 19.11
C TYR A 423 -31.81 10.18 18.13
N ASP A 424 -32.07 11.45 17.82
CA ASP A 424 -31.23 12.23 16.91
C ASP A 424 -29.88 12.57 17.55
N ALA A 425 -29.87 12.82 18.87
CA ALA A 425 -28.64 13.01 19.64
C ALA A 425 -27.74 11.75 19.64
N GLN A 426 -28.32 10.54 19.57
CA GLN A 426 -27.54 9.30 19.38
C GLN A 426 -26.86 9.28 18.01
N TRP A 427 -27.53 9.73 16.94
CA TRP A 427 -26.91 9.84 15.63
C TRP A 427 -25.86 10.95 15.56
N LEU A 428 -26.08 12.08 16.25
CA LEU A 428 -25.05 13.10 16.43
C LEU A 428 -23.82 12.53 17.15
N GLN A 429 -24.00 11.69 18.17
CA GLN A 429 -22.89 10.98 18.83
C GLN A 429 -22.15 10.06 17.85
N VAL A 430 -22.89 9.27 17.07
CA VAL A 430 -22.32 8.37 16.04
C VAL A 430 -21.45 9.15 15.04
N LEU A 431 -21.94 10.29 14.56
CA LEU A 431 -21.22 11.15 13.62
C LEU A 431 -19.99 11.79 14.27
N SER A 432 -20.18 12.47 15.40
CA SER A 432 -19.13 13.25 16.06
C SER A 432 -17.94 12.41 16.51
N GLU A 433 -18.17 11.17 16.95
CA GLU A 433 -17.11 10.25 17.39
C GLU A 433 -16.43 9.51 16.22
N GLY A 434 -16.85 9.72 14.96
CA GLY A 434 -16.18 9.14 13.79
C GLY A 434 -16.57 7.70 13.44
N TRP A 435 -17.61 7.14 14.05
CA TRP A 435 -18.14 5.81 13.65
C TRP A 435 -18.58 5.79 12.19
N ALA A 436 -19.09 6.93 11.73
CA ALA A 436 -19.60 7.15 10.39
C ALA A 436 -18.54 7.64 9.38
N ALA A 437 -17.26 7.76 9.77
CA ALA A 437 -16.20 8.26 8.89
C ALA A 437 -16.20 7.55 7.51
N PRO A 438 -16.04 8.29 6.39
CA PRO A 438 -15.62 9.70 6.30
C PRO A 438 -16.75 10.74 6.27
N LEU A 439 -17.99 10.40 6.69
CA LEU A 439 -19.07 11.39 6.73
C LEU A 439 -18.71 12.58 7.63
N GLN A 440 -18.92 13.78 7.11
CA GLN A 440 -18.65 15.05 7.80
C GLN A 440 -19.87 15.60 8.55
N GLY A 441 -21.00 14.90 8.52
CA GLY A 441 -22.24 15.32 9.19
C GLY A 441 -23.43 14.50 8.74
N PHE A 442 -24.64 15.02 8.95
CA PHE A 442 -25.86 14.39 8.43
C PHE A 442 -25.84 14.41 6.90
N MET A 443 -26.24 13.30 6.29
CA MET A 443 -26.06 13.10 4.85
C MET A 443 -26.73 14.20 4.03
N ARG A 444 -26.02 14.68 3.01
CA ARG A 444 -26.58 15.45 1.90
C ARG A 444 -27.37 14.54 0.96
N GLU A 445 -28.12 15.11 0.02
CA GLU A 445 -28.99 14.32 -0.87
C GLU A 445 -28.19 13.30 -1.70
N ASP A 446 -27.04 13.70 -2.24
CA ASP A 446 -26.16 12.84 -3.03
C ASP A 446 -25.65 11.63 -2.22
N GLN A 447 -25.22 11.87 -0.98
CA GLN A 447 -24.76 10.84 -0.04
C GLN A 447 -25.91 9.91 0.35
N TYR A 448 -27.09 10.47 0.62
CA TYR A 448 -28.29 9.70 0.94
C TYR A 448 -28.69 8.76 -0.19
N LEU A 449 -28.69 9.24 -1.44
CA LEU A 449 -29.01 8.43 -2.61
C LEU A 449 -27.97 7.33 -2.86
N GLN A 450 -26.68 7.65 -2.75
CA GLN A 450 -25.61 6.64 -2.84
C GLN A 450 -25.80 5.53 -1.79
N VAL A 451 -26.08 5.90 -0.55
CA VAL A 451 -26.30 4.94 0.55
C VAL A 451 -27.57 4.12 0.31
N GLN A 452 -28.67 4.73 -0.15
CA GLN A 452 -29.89 4.00 -0.47
C GLN A 452 -29.68 2.95 -1.57
N HIS A 453 -29.02 3.31 -2.67
CA HIS A 453 -28.95 2.45 -3.86
C HIS A 453 -27.70 1.56 -3.92
N LEU A 454 -26.57 2.04 -3.42
CA LEU A 454 -25.26 1.38 -3.56
C LEU A 454 -24.77 0.74 -2.26
N LYS A 455 -25.31 1.14 -1.11
CA LYS A 455 -24.81 0.78 0.24
C LYS A 455 -23.33 1.18 0.46
N CYS A 456 -22.85 2.12 -0.33
CA CYS A 456 -21.51 2.69 -0.28
C CYS A 456 -21.56 4.19 -0.51
N LEU A 457 -20.52 4.89 -0.06
CA LEU A 457 -20.20 6.26 -0.44
C LEU A 457 -18.97 6.26 -1.33
N VAL A 458 -18.96 7.12 -2.35
CA VAL A 458 -17.74 7.45 -3.09
C VAL A 458 -17.10 8.66 -2.42
N TYR A 459 -15.93 8.45 -1.83
CA TYR A 459 -15.16 9.49 -1.14
C TYR A 459 -13.73 9.47 -1.67
N ASP A 460 -13.25 10.59 -2.20
CA ASP A 460 -11.94 10.72 -2.86
C ASP A 460 -11.66 9.63 -3.92
N GLY A 461 -12.69 9.27 -4.68
CA GLY A 461 -12.61 8.22 -5.71
C GLY A 461 -12.53 6.79 -5.18
N LYS A 462 -12.60 6.59 -3.85
CA LYS A 462 -12.68 5.27 -3.22
C LYS A 462 -14.10 4.99 -2.75
N GLU A 463 -14.46 3.72 -2.75
CA GLU A 463 -15.74 3.27 -2.23
C GLU A 463 -15.59 2.91 -0.75
N VAL A 464 -16.41 3.51 0.09
CA VAL A 464 -16.47 3.22 1.52
C VAL A 464 -17.82 2.60 1.84
N ASN A 465 -17.84 1.51 2.59
CA ASN A 465 -19.10 0.91 3.00
C ASN A 465 -19.91 1.90 3.87
N GLN A 466 -21.17 2.11 3.48
CA GLN A 466 -22.13 2.88 4.28
C GLN A 466 -23.53 2.44 3.87
N SER A 467 -24.07 1.48 4.61
CA SER A 467 -25.31 0.80 4.22
C SER A 467 -26.59 1.42 4.77
N VAL A 468 -26.48 2.27 5.81
CA VAL A 468 -27.62 2.87 6.51
C VAL A 468 -27.60 4.40 6.36
N PRO A 469 -28.76 5.02 6.06
CA PRO A 469 -28.91 6.48 6.08
C PRO A 469 -28.70 7.06 7.49
N ILE A 470 -27.82 8.05 7.60
CA ILE A 470 -27.62 8.86 8.82
C ILE A 470 -28.09 10.28 8.51
N VAL A 471 -29.36 10.55 8.82
CA VAL A 471 -30.10 11.72 8.34
C VAL A 471 -30.89 12.34 9.49
N LEU A 472 -31.18 13.64 9.38
CA LEU A 472 -31.96 14.39 10.36
C LEU A 472 -33.32 14.81 9.77
N PRO A 473 -34.44 14.17 10.16
CA PRO A 473 -35.75 14.49 9.61
C PRO A 473 -36.35 15.76 10.24
N LEU A 474 -37.11 16.52 9.45
CA LEU A 474 -37.80 17.73 9.90
C LEU A 474 -39.16 17.90 9.24
N GLY A 475 -40.10 18.51 9.97
CA GLY A 475 -41.43 18.86 9.45
C GLY A 475 -41.41 20.16 8.64
N ASP A 476 -42.50 20.44 7.92
CA ASP A 476 -42.58 21.61 7.03
C ASP A 476 -42.31 22.94 7.75
N LYS A 477 -42.82 23.10 8.99
CA LYS A 477 -42.63 24.33 9.78
C LYS A 477 -41.15 24.62 10.09
N ASP A 478 -40.39 23.60 10.49
CA ASP A 478 -38.97 23.76 10.77
C ASP A 478 -38.18 23.94 9.48
N LYS A 479 -38.55 23.23 8.41
CA LYS A 479 -37.93 23.39 7.09
C LYS A 479 -38.06 24.83 6.61
N ASP A 480 -39.28 25.36 6.57
CA ASP A 480 -39.53 26.72 6.06
C ASP A 480 -38.84 27.78 6.92
N ARG A 481 -38.86 27.61 8.26
CA ARG A 481 -38.19 28.52 9.19
C ARG A 481 -36.67 28.54 9.01
N LEU A 482 -36.04 27.37 8.89
CA LEU A 482 -34.59 27.25 8.79
C LEU A 482 -34.08 27.64 7.39
N GLU A 483 -34.79 27.26 6.33
CA GLU A 483 -34.44 27.64 4.97
C GLU A 483 -34.53 29.16 4.76
N ALA A 484 -35.58 29.80 5.29
CA ALA A 484 -35.75 31.25 5.23
C ALA A 484 -34.65 32.03 5.98
N ALA A 485 -34.06 31.44 7.01
CA ALA A 485 -32.95 32.06 7.74
C ALA A 485 -31.66 32.11 6.90
N SER A 486 -31.49 31.23 5.91
CA SER A 486 -30.32 31.13 5.04
C SER A 486 -28.99 31.18 5.80
N ALA A 487 -28.95 30.49 6.94
CA ALA A 487 -27.85 30.50 7.90
C ALA A 487 -27.56 29.09 8.39
N ASP A 488 -26.39 28.90 9.00
CA ASP A 488 -26.05 27.68 9.73
C ASP A 488 -27.02 27.45 10.90
N VAL A 489 -27.17 26.19 11.30
CA VAL A 489 -28.18 25.78 12.28
C VAL A 489 -27.53 25.32 13.57
N ALA A 490 -27.91 25.91 14.71
CA ALA A 490 -27.53 25.38 16.01
C ALA A 490 -28.38 24.15 16.35
N LEU A 491 -27.74 23.03 16.62
CA LEU A 491 -28.41 21.82 17.10
C LEU A 491 -28.43 21.83 18.62
N LEU A 492 -29.63 21.79 19.18
CA LEU A 492 -29.85 21.77 20.62
C LEU A 492 -30.21 20.37 21.09
N HIS A 493 -29.77 19.98 22.28
CA HIS A 493 -30.27 18.79 22.95
C HIS A 493 -30.58 19.13 24.40
N ARG A 494 -31.84 18.91 24.80
CA ARG A 494 -32.38 19.30 26.11
C ARG A 494 -32.17 20.81 26.36
N GLY A 495 -32.40 21.61 25.31
CA GLY A 495 -32.27 23.07 25.33
C GLY A 495 -30.83 23.61 25.37
N ARG A 496 -29.80 22.77 25.16
CA ARG A 496 -28.39 23.20 25.16
C ARG A 496 -27.76 23.03 23.78
N PRO A 497 -26.98 24.00 23.27
CA PRO A 497 -26.22 23.83 22.04
C PRO A 497 -25.21 22.68 22.18
N VAL A 498 -25.33 21.69 21.30
CA VAL A 498 -24.43 20.52 21.25
C VAL A 498 -23.62 20.44 19.96
N ALA A 499 -24.10 21.05 18.87
CA ALA A 499 -23.37 21.14 17.61
C ALA A 499 -23.86 22.32 16.77
N VAL A 500 -23.08 22.69 15.76
CA VAL A 500 -23.51 23.56 14.66
C VAL A 500 -23.52 22.75 13.37
N LEU A 501 -24.61 22.82 12.62
CA LEU A 501 -24.74 22.26 11.29
C LEU A 501 -24.47 23.36 10.25
N ARG A 502 -23.37 23.19 9.51
CA ARG A 502 -22.86 24.12 8.52
C ARG A 502 -23.39 23.82 7.12
N SER A 503 -23.64 24.87 6.36
CA SER A 503 -24.09 24.80 4.95
C SER A 503 -25.28 23.85 4.77
N PRO A 504 -26.42 24.14 5.43
CA PRO A 504 -27.59 23.27 5.44
C PRO A 504 -28.16 23.03 4.05
N GLU A 505 -28.64 21.81 3.81
CA GLU A 505 -29.31 21.39 2.60
C GLU A 505 -30.61 20.65 2.95
N PHE A 506 -31.71 21.06 2.33
CA PHE A 506 -33.04 20.51 2.59
C PHE A 506 -33.51 19.72 1.37
N TYR A 507 -33.86 18.45 1.57
CA TYR A 507 -34.30 17.57 0.48
C TYR A 507 -35.41 16.62 0.94
N ARG A 508 -36.09 15.98 -0.01
CA ARG A 508 -37.29 15.17 0.28
C ARG A 508 -36.91 13.84 0.93
N HIS A 509 -37.60 13.49 2.01
CA HIS A 509 -37.33 12.26 2.75
C HIS A 509 -37.79 11.01 2.00
N ARG A 510 -38.95 11.05 1.32
CA ARG A 510 -39.53 9.90 0.59
C ARG A 510 -39.56 8.63 1.46
N ARG A 511 -40.23 8.74 2.62
CA ARG A 511 -40.20 7.77 3.72
C ARG A 511 -40.51 6.33 3.31
N GLU A 512 -41.49 6.14 2.42
CA GLU A 512 -41.85 4.81 1.93
C GLU A 512 -40.72 4.18 1.11
N GLU A 513 -40.15 4.92 0.16
CA GLU A 513 -39.00 4.49 -0.64
C GLU A 513 -37.80 4.17 0.25
N ARG A 514 -37.49 5.06 1.21
CA ARG A 514 -36.45 4.82 2.22
C ARG A 514 -36.66 3.50 2.94
N CYS A 515 -37.87 3.26 3.43
CA CYS A 515 -38.17 2.06 4.21
C CYS A 515 -38.03 0.80 3.37
N ALA A 516 -38.52 0.83 2.11
CA ALA A 516 -38.39 -0.28 1.19
C ALA A 516 -36.92 -0.67 0.94
N TRP A 517 -36.05 0.30 0.66
CA TRP A 517 -34.61 0.04 0.40
C TRP A 517 -33.78 -0.27 1.63
N GLN A 518 -34.15 0.28 2.79
CA GLN A 518 -33.40 0.11 4.03
C GLN A 518 -33.80 -1.18 4.75
N PHE A 519 -35.10 -1.47 4.86
CA PHE A 519 -35.61 -2.60 5.65
C PHE A 519 -36.11 -3.77 4.80
N GLY A 520 -36.32 -3.58 3.49
CA GLY A 520 -36.98 -4.58 2.64
C GLY A 520 -38.49 -4.70 2.92
N THR A 521 -39.06 -3.76 3.68
CA THR A 521 -40.49 -3.71 4.02
C THR A 521 -40.90 -2.29 4.39
N THR A 522 -42.16 -1.95 4.12
CA THR A 522 -42.81 -0.69 4.54
C THR A 522 -43.86 -0.92 5.64
N ASN A 523 -43.91 -2.14 6.20
CA ASN A 523 -44.88 -2.51 7.22
C ASN A 523 -44.61 -1.76 8.54
N ARG A 524 -45.58 -0.94 8.98
CA ARG A 524 -45.51 -0.15 10.22
C ARG A 524 -45.54 -0.99 11.51
N GLY A 525 -45.74 -2.30 11.43
CA GLY A 525 -45.49 -3.21 12.55
C GLY A 525 -44.00 -3.39 12.88
N HIS A 526 -43.10 -3.03 11.96
CA HIS A 526 -41.67 -2.96 12.22
C HIS A 526 -41.34 -1.63 12.93
N PRO A 527 -40.71 -1.63 14.12
CA PRO A 527 -40.66 -0.45 14.99
C PRO A 527 -39.83 0.70 14.40
N SER A 528 -38.75 0.41 13.67
CA SER A 528 -37.96 1.45 13.00
C SER A 528 -38.63 1.98 11.72
N VAL A 529 -39.48 1.16 11.07
CA VAL A 529 -40.25 1.60 9.90
C VAL A 529 -41.32 2.55 10.36
N ASP A 530 -42.02 2.21 11.45
CA ASP A 530 -43.02 3.10 12.06
C ASP A 530 -42.41 4.45 12.46
N ARG A 531 -41.22 4.43 13.09
CA ARG A 531 -40.48 5.64 13.44
C ARG A 531 -40.16 6.51 12.22
N VAL A 532 -39.66 5.91 11.14
CA VAL A 532 -39.37 6.66 9.89
C VAL A 532 -40.66 7.21 9.30
N MET A 533 -41.73 6.41 9.21
CA MET A 533 -43.03 6.81 8.69
C MET A 533 -43.72 7.89 9.54
N ALA A 534 -43.41 7.97 10.84
CA ALA A 534 -43.93 9.00 11.74
C ALA A 534 -43.08 10.30 11.74
N SER A 535 -41.88 10.27 11.16
CA SER A 535 -40.99 11.44 11.09
C SER A 535 -41.38 12.43 9.98
N GLY A 536 -40.72 13.60 9.93
CA GLY A 536 -41.02 14.65 8.97
C GLY A 536 -40.75 14.29 7.49
N GLU A 537 -41.35 15.06 6.58
CA GLU A 537 -41.28 14.87 5.12
C GLU A 537 -39.96 15.32 4.48
N TRP A 538 -39.14 16.05 5.23
CA TRP A 538 -37.88 16.60 4.78
C TRP A 538 -36.72 15.97 5.55
N LEU A 539 -35.54 16.04 4.95
CA LEU A 539 -34.26 15.74 5.58
C LEU A 539 -33.37 16.99 5.53
N LEU A 540 -32.58 17.18 6.58
CA LEU A 540 -31.58 18.23 6.71
C LEU A 540 -30.19 17.59 6.68
N GLY A 541 -29.44 17.87 5.62
CA GLY A 541 -28.04 17.50 5.45
C GLY A 541 -27.10 18.69 5.69
N GLY A 542 -25.85 18.42 6.05
CA GLY A 542 -24.84 19.46 6.27
C GLY A 542 -23.64 18.94 7.04
N GLU A 543 -22.62 19.77 7.17
CA GLU A 543 -21.39 19.44 7.92
C GLU A 543 -21.61 19.73 9.41
N ILE A 544 -21.03 18.91 10.28
CA ILE A 544 -21.21 19.03 11.73
C ILE A 544 -19.92 19.54 12.37
N GLU A 545 -20.06 20.60 13.16
CA GLU A 545 -19.09 21.04 14.16
C GLU A 545 -19.66 20.73 15.55
N ALA A 546 -19.30 19.58 16.12
CA ALA A 546 -19.78 19.16 17.45
C ALA A 546 -19.03 19.89 18.56
N LEU A 547 -19.78 20.57 19.44
CA LEU A 547 -19.20 21.40 20.51
C LEU A 547 -18.63 20.55 21.64
N GLU A 548 -19.31 19.46 21.99
CA GLU A 548 -18.88 18.58 23.07
C GLU A 548 -19.33 17.15 22.82
N ARG A 549 -18.65 16.22 23.49
CA ARG A 549 -19.03 14.81 23.48
C ARG A 549 -20.36 14.62 24.20
N VAL A 550 -21.26 13.86 23.57
CA VAL A 550 -22.55 13.48 24.18
C VAL A 550 -22.28 12.62 25.42
N ARG A 551 -22.83 13.03 26.56
CA ARG A 551 -22.78 12.30 27.83
C ARG A 551 -24.20 12.02 28.32
N TRP A 552 -24.51 10.75 28.55
CA TRP A 552 -25.87 10.32 28.90
C TRP A 552 -26.13 10.36 30.40
N ARG A 553 -25.09 10.37 31.22
CA ARG A 553 -25.16 10.45 32.70
C ARG A 553 -26.05 9.35 33.31
N ASP A 554 -25.94 8.15 32.76
CA ASP A 554 -26.71 6.95 33.09
C ASP A 554 -25.84 5.85 33.69
N GLU A 555 -24.73 6.22 34.33
CA GLU A 555 -23.72 5.32 34.93
C GLU A 555 -22.89 4.51 33.91
N LEU A 556 -23.16 4.63 32.61
CA LEU A 556 -22.51 3.83 31.56
C LEU A 556 -21.55 4.62 30.67
N ASP A 557 -21.39 5.93 30.87
CA ASP A 557 -20.53 6.77 30.03
C ASP A 557 -19.06 6.32 30.01
N ALA A 558 -18.58 5.65 31.06
CA ALA A 558 -17.24 5.07 31.12
C ALA A 558 -17.02 3.93 30.11
N TYR A 559 -18.10 3.29 29.66
CA TYR A 559 -18.06 2.23 28.65
C TYR A 559 -18.27 2.75 27.22
N ARG A 560 -18.76 3.99 27.04
CA ARG A 560 -19.03 4.57 25.71
C ARG A 560 -17.76 5.10 25.07
N LEU A 561 -16.77 4.24 24.83
CA LEU A 561 -15.50 4.62 24.23
C LEU A 561 -15.66 5.03 22.75
N THR A 562 -15.00 6.10 22.31
CA THR A 562 -14.95 6.45 20.88
C THR A 562 -14.11 5.41 20.11
N PRO A 563 -14.24 5.31 18.78
CA PRO A 563 -13.37 4.46 17.95
C PRO A 563 -11.88 4.68 18.23
N ASN A 564 -11.46 5.93 18.41
CA ASN A 564 -10.06 6.28 18.68
C ASN A 564 -9.63 5.90 20.11
N GLU A 565 -10.52 5.99 21.09
CA GLU A 565 -10.27 5.49 22.44
C GLU A 565 -10.17 3.96 22.43
N ILE A 566 -11.04 3.25 21.70
CA ILE A 566 -10.98 1.78 21.55
C ILE A 566 -9.65 1.35 20.93
N ARG A 567 -9.24 1.97 19.82
CA ARG A 567 -7.93 1.71 19.19
C ARG A 567 -6.78 1.91 20.18
N SER A 568 -6.83 2.97 20.98
CA SER A 568 -5.82 3.26 22.00
C SER A 568 -5.81 2.20 23.10
N ARG A 569 -6.98 1.78 23.60
CA ARG A 569 -7.09 0.69 24.58
C ARG A 569 -6.56 -0.64 24.04
N CYS A 570 -6.88 -1.00 22.79
CA CYS A 570 -6.34 -2.22 22.18
C CYS A 570 -4.81 -2.17 22.06
N ARG A 571 -4.22 -0.99 21.76
CA ARG A 571 -2.76 -0.79 21.77
C ARG A 571 -2.17 -0.93 23.18
N GLU A 572 -2.80 -0.35 24.19
CA GLU A 572 -2.41 -0.51 25.61
C GLU A 572 -2.44 -1.99 26.04
N MET A 573 -3.45 -2.73 25.59
CA MET A 573 -3.57 -4.18 25.79
C MET A 573 -2.57 -4.99 24.96
N ARG A 574 -1.74 -4.35 24.12
CA ARG A 574 -0.77 -4.98 23.20
C ARG A 574 -1.43 -5.98 22.25
N ALA A 575 -2.63 -5.67 21.78
CA ALA A 575 -3.34 -6.52 20.83
C ALA A 575 -2.57 -6.61 19.50
N ASP A 576 -2.39 -7.82 18.97
CA ASP A 576 -1.87 -8.05 17.61
C ASP A 576 -2.98 -8.50 16.64
N ALA A 577 -4.18 -8.74 17.16
CA ALA A 577 -5.43 -8.88 16.42
C ALA A 577 -6.59 -8.41 17.29
N VAL A 578 -7.57 -7.72 16.70
CA VAL A 578 -8.82 -7.35 17.37
C VAL A 578 -9.99 -8.02 16.66
N PHE A 579 -10.82 -8.76 17.38
CA PHE A 579 -12.02 -9.39 16.85
C PHE A 579 -13.26 -8.87 17.56
N ALA A 580 -14.24 -8.41 16.80
CA ALA A 580 -15.44 -7.76 17.34
C ALA A 580 -16.63 -8.71 17.43
N PHE A 581 -17.38 -8.59 18.52
CA PHE A 581 -18.67 -9.24 18.71
C PHE A 581 -19.75 -8.20 18.99
N GLN A 582 -20.60 -7.94 18.00
CA GLN A 582 -21.79 -7.11 18.12
C GLN A 582 -22.89 -7.88 18.85
N LEU A 583 -23.57 -7.22 19.79
CA LEU A 583 -24.72 -7.80 20.46
C LEU A 583 -25.71 -6.73 20.96
N ARG A 584 -26.99 -7.12 21.00
CA ARG A 584 -28.08 -6.36 21.65
C ARG A 584 -28.79 -7.16 22.74
N ASN A 585 -28.39 -8.41 22.95
CA ASN A 585 -29.03 -9.37 23.84
C ASN A 585 -28.06 -9.77 24.98
N PRO A 586 -28.55 -10.33 26.09
CA PRO A 586 -27.71 -11.00 27.08
C PRO A 586 -26.80 -12.07 26.44
N ILE A 587 -25.60 -12.24 27.00
CA ILE A 587 -24.65 -13.26 26.56
C ILE A 587 -25.06 -14.60 27.18
N HIS A 588 -25.27 -15.61 26.34
CA HIS A 588 -25.36 -17.00 26.76
C HIS A 588 -24.16 -17.79 26.22
N ASN A 589 -23.98 -19.03 26.70
CA ASN A 589 -22.80 -19.84 26.34
C ASN A 589 -22.68 -20.16 24.84
N GLY A 590 -23.76 -20.05 24.06
CA GLY A 590 -23.68 -20.06 22.59
C GLY A 590 -22.83 -18.92 22.03
N HIS A 591 -23.09 -17.67 22.45
CA HIS A 591 -22.26 -16.52 22.06
C HIS A 591 -20.82 -16.67 22.59
N ALA A 592 -20.67 -17.14 23.83
CA ALA A 592 -19.34 -17.40 24.40
C ALA A 592 -18.55 -18.41 23.57
N LEU A 593 -19.18 -19.51 23.12
CA LEU A 593 -18.55 -20.50 22.25
C LEU A 593 -18.03 -19.87 20.94
N LEU A 594 -18.81 -18.99 20.30
CA LEU A 594 -18.36 -18.29 19.09
C LEU A 594 -17.12 -17.43 19.37
N MET A 595 -17.14 -16.65 20.46
CA MET A 595 -16.04 -15.77 20.84
C MET A 595 -14.76 -16.54 21.23
N GLN A 596 -14.92 -17.62 22.00
CA GLN A 596 -13.82 -18.51 22.41
C GLN A 596 -13.21 -19.24 21.21
N ASP A 597 -14.04 -19.76 20.31
CA ASP A 597 -13.59 -20.46 19.11
C ASP A 597 -12.87 -19.52 18.13
N THR A 598 -13.36 -18.28 17.96
CA THR A 598 -12.62 -17.24 17.21
C THR A 598 -11.24 -17.00 17.81
N ARG A 599 -11.15 -16.77 19.12
CA ARG A 599 -9.86 -16.57 19.80
C ARG A 599 -8.91 -17.74 19.52
N LYS A 600 -9.40 -18.97 19.67
CA LYS A 600 -8.63 -20.19 19.42
C LYS A 600 -8.10 -20.24 17.98
N ARG A 601 -8.95 -19.99 16.99
CA ARG A 601 -8.53 -19.97 15.57
C ARG A 601 -7.48 -18.90 15.28
N LEU A 602 -7.59 -17.73 15.91
CA LEU A 602 -6.58 -16.67 15.76
C LEU A 602 -5.23 -17.06 16.37
N LEU A 603 -5.24 -17.69 17.54
CA LEU A 603 -4.01 -18.25 18.15
C LEU A 603 -3.37 -19.32 17.24
N GLU A 604 -4.18 -20.21 16.65
CA GLU A 604 -3.72 -21.24 15.70
C GLU A 604 -3.14 -20.63 14.41
N ARG A 605 -3.65 -19.48 13.97
CA ARG A 605 -3.10 -18.70 12.84
C ARG A 605 -1.80 -17.97 13.17
N GLY A 606 -1.38 -17.97 14.43
CA GLY A 606 -0.08 -17.45 14.86
C GLY A 606 -0.12 -16.12 15.62
N TYR A 607 -1.28 -15.46 15.71
CA TYR A 607 -1.47 -14.30 16.59
C TYR A 607 -1.16 -14.68 18.04
N LYS A 608 -0.50 -13.81 18.78
CA LYS A 608 -0.01 -14.02 20.14
C LYS A 608 -0.94 -13.43 21.18
N ASN A 609 -1.60 -12.33 20.87
CA ASN A 609 -2.49 -11.63 21.78
C ASN A 609 -3.74 -11.08 21.07
N PRO A 610 -4.62 -11.96 20.55
CA PRO A 610 -5.90 -11.53 20.02
C PRO A 610 -6.74 -10.92 21.15
N VAL A 611 -7.43 -9.80 20.92
CA VAL A 611 -8.29 -9.13 21.90
C VAL A 611 -9.72 -9.11 21.39
N LEU A 612 -10.66 -9.54 22.25
CA LEU A 612 -12.08 -9.47 22.00
C LEU A 612 -12.58 -8.04 22.25
N LEU A 613 -13.17 -7.41 21.24
CA LEU A 613 -14.00 -6.23 21.43
C LEU A 613 -15.45 -6.69 21.65
N LEU A 614 -15.83 -6.85 22.92
CA LEU A 614 -17.19 -7.19 23.32
C LEU A 614 -18.04 -5.92 23.33
N HIS A 615 -18.95 -5.80 22.35
CA HIS A 615 -19.41 -4.48 21.95
C HIS A 615 -20.95 -4.36 21.93
N PRO A 616 -21.61 -4.35 23.10
CA PRO A 616 -23.05 -4.15 23.18
C PRO A 616 -23.49 -2.83 22.52
N LEU A 617 -24.56 -2.88 21.74
CA LEU A 617 -25.24 -1.69 21.25
C LEU A 617 -25.99 -1.00 22.40
N GLY A 618 -25.87 0.33 22.46
CA GLY A 618 -26.43 1.15 23.54
C GLY A 618 -27.20 2.39 23.10
N GLY A 619 -27.45 2.59 21.80
CA GLY A 619 -28.50 3.49 21.34
C GLY A 619 -29.90 2.91 21.55
N TRP A 620 -30.90 3.50 20.91
CA TRP A 620 -32.28 3.03 20.98
C TRP A 620 -32.42 1.56 20.57
N THR A 621 -33.22 0.82 21.33
CA THR A 621 -33.67 -0.55 21.06
C THR A 621 -35.19 -0.62 21.25
N LYS A 622 -35.85 -1.60 20.61
CA LYS A 622 -37.29 -1.82 20.76
C LYS A 622 -37.67 -2.23 22.20
N ASP A 623 -38.93 -2.01 22.56
CA ASP A 623 -39.40 -2.06 23.96
C ASP A 623 -39.31 -3.44 24.64
N ASP A 624 -39.32 -4.54 23.88
CA ASP A 624 -39.22 -5.90 24.41
C ASP A 624 -37.77 -6.41 24.53
N ASP A 625 -36.77 -5.65 24.08
CA ASP A 625 -35.36 -5.98 24.29
C ASP A 625 -34.95 -5.68 25.76
N VAL A 626 -33.94 -6.41 26.26
CA VAL A 626 -33.42 -6.21 27.61
C VAL A 626 -32.72 -4.84 27.71
N PRO A 627 -33.03 -4.00 28.72
CA PRO A 627 -32.42 -2.69 28.89
C PRO A 627 -30.89 -2.73 28.94
N LEU A 628 -30.24 -1.68 28.42
CA LEU A 628 -28.77 -1.59 28.30
C LEU A 628 -28.05 -1.80 29.64
N LEU A 629 -28.48 -1.13 30.71
CA LEU A 629 -27.86 -1.24 32.03
C LEU A 629 -27.84 -2.70 32.51
N THR A 630 -28.97 -3.39 32.39
CA THR A 630 -29.10 -4.81 32.74
C THR A 630 -28.20 -5.69 31.87
N ARG A 631 -28.10 -5.41 30.57
CA ARG A 631 -27.17 -6.15 29.68
C ARG A 631 -25.72 -5.95 30.08
N VAL A 632 -25.29 -4.72 30.34
CA VAL A 632 -23.91 -4.43 30.76
C VAL A 632 -23.59 -5.12 32.08
N GLN A 633 -24.50 -5.09 33.06
CA GLN A 633 -24.33 -5.84 34.32
C GLN A 633 -24.23 -7.35 34.07
N GLN A 634 -25.06 -7.90 33.20
CA GLN A 634 -25.01 -9.32 32.83
C GLN A 634 -23.70 -9.68 32.12
N HIS A 635 -23.18 -8.82 31.25
CA HIS A 635 -21.90 -9.05 30.57
C HIS A 635 -20.72 -8.99 31.54
N LYS A 636 -20.77 -8.09 32.54
CA LYS A 636 -19.80 -8.09 33.64
C LYS A 636 -19.83 -9.39 34.42
N ALA A 637 -21.01 -9.91 34.76
CA ALA A 637 -21.12 -11.20 35.44
C ALA A 637 -20.49 -12.35 34.62
N VAL A 638 -20.70 -12.37 33.30
CA VAL A 638 -20.06 -13.37 32.41
C VAL A 638 -18.53 -13.26 32.42
N LEU A 639 -18.00 -12.04 32.47
CA LEU A 639 -16.56 -11.80 32.62
C LEU A 639 -16.06 -12.21 34.02
N ASP A 640 -16.80 -11.86 35.07
CA ASP A 640 -16.49 -12.17 36.47
C ASP A 640 -16.44 -13.67 36.75
N GLU A 641 -17.30 -14.45 36.09
CA GLU A 641 -17.29 -15.92 36.14
C GLU A 641 -16.18 -16.56 35.29
N GLY A 642 -15.42 -15.78 34.51
CA GLY A 642 -14.34 -16.28 33.67
C GLY A 642 -14.82 -17.07 32.44
N VAL A 643 -16.10 -16.96 32.07
CA VAL A 643 -16.62 -17.52 30.82
C VAL A 643 -15.94 -16.87 29.61
N LEU A 644 -15.68 -15.56 29.71
CA LEU A 644 -14.80 -14.84 28.80
C LEU A 644 -13.61 -14.31 29.61
N ASP A 645 -12.42 -14.40 29.03
CA ASP A 645 -11.20 -13.94 29.68
C ASP A 645 -11.18 -12.40 29.76
N LYS A 646 -11.04 -11.86 30.97
CA LYS A 646 -11.05 -10.41 31.22
C LYS A 646 -9.85 -9.70 30.64
N ASP A 647 -8.66 -10.30 30.75
CA ASP A 647 -7.41 -9.66 30.37
C ASP A 647 -7.28 -9.50 28.85
N SER A 648 -8.02 -10.31 28.09
CA SER A 648 -8.08 -10.24 26.64
C SER A 648 -9.45 -9.81 26.09
N THR A 649 -10.28 -9.16 26.91
CA THR A 649 -11.58 -8.63 26.50
C THR A 649 -11.74 -7.15 26.83
N LEU A 650 -11.99 -6.33 25.81
CA LEU A 650 -12.40 -4.94 25.95
C LEU A 650 -13.93 -4.84 25.85
N LEU A 651 -14.59 -4.47 26.95
CA LEU A 651 -16.02 -4.17 26.99
C LEU A 651 -16.25 -2.68 26.70
N ALA A 652 -16.95 -2.37 25.60
CA ALA A 652 -17.32 -1.01 25.22
C ALA A 652 -18.76 -0.95 24.70
N ILE A 653 -19.41 0.22 24.75
CA ILE A 653 -20.78 0.42 24.27
C ILE A 653 -20.74 1.14 22.93
N PHE A 654 -21.41 0.56 21.93
CA PHE A 654 -21.59 1.17 20.61
C PHE A 654 -22.83 2.09 20.63
N PRO A 655 -22.70 3.41 20.35
CA PRO A 655 -23.77 4.38 20.60
C PRO A 655 -24.89 4.38 19.56
N SER A 656 -24.75 3.66 18.45
CA SER A 656 -25.76 3.66 17.38
C SER A 656 -27.13 3.18 17.87
N PRO A 657 -28.22 3.81 17.40
CA PRO A 657 -29.54 3.20 17.44
C PRO A 657 -29.56 1.86 16.68
N MET A 658 -30.35 0.91 17.18
CA MET A 658 -30.63 -0.35 16.50
C MET A 658 -31.76 -0.14 15.50
N MET A 659 -31.56 -0.54 14.25
CA MET A 659 -32.57 -0.37 13.20
C MET A 659 -33.39 -1.64 12.97
N TYR A 660 -32.89 -2.82 13.36
CA TYR A 660 -33.48 -4.12 13.03
C TYR A 660 -33.57 -4.39 11.52
N ALA A 661 -32.60 -3.88 10.73
CA ALA A 661 -32.61 -3.93 9.28
C ALA A 661 -31.78 -5.09 8.67
N GLY A 662 -31.52 -6.14 9.46
CA GLY A 662 -30.95 -7.39 8.98
C GLY A 662 -29.66 -7.23 8.16
N PRO A 663 -29.59 -7.78 6.92
CA PRO A 663 -28.41 -7.71 6.05
C PRO A 663 -27.95 -6.30 5.67
N VAL A 664 -28.82 -5.29 5.71
CA VAL A 664 -28.43 -3.89 5.48
C VAL A 664 -27.72 -3.35 6.70
N GLU A 665 -28.24 -3.60 7.90
CA GLU A 665 -27.67 -3.08 9.14
C GLU A 665 -26.41 -3.83 9.60
N VAL A 666 -26.28 -5.12 9.32
CA VAL A 666 -25.06 -5.86 9.73
C VAL A 666 -23.79 -5.31 9.06
N GLN A 667 -23.91 -4.75 7.85
CA GLN A 667 -22.82 -4.02 7.19
C GLN A 667 -22.40 -2.78 7.98
N TRP A 668 -23.38 -1.99 8.47
CA TRP A 668 -23.14 -0.84 9.34
C TRP A 668 -22.46 -1.27 10.65
N HIS A 669 -22.94 -2.35 11.28
CA HIS A 669 -22.33 -2.88 12.51
C HIS A 669 -20.88 -3.33 12.30
N ALA A 670 -20.55 -3.87 11.14
CA ALA A 670 -19.19 -4.28 10.77
C ALA A 670 -18.29 -3.08 10.46
N LYS A 671 -18.75 -2.17 9.59
CA LYS A 671 -18.03 -0.95 9.23
C LYS A 671 -17.68 -0.08 10.44
N ALA A 672 -18.62 0.09 11.36
CA ALA A 672 -18.37 0.83 12.60
C ALA A 672 -17.24 0.21 13.45
N ARG A 673 -17.09 -1.12 13.41
CA ARG A 673 -16.06 -1.85 14.16
C ARG A 673 -14.72 -1.86 13.45
N MET A 674 -14.74 -1.90 12.12
CA MET A 674 -13.56 -1.61 11.29
C MET A 674 -13.01 -0.21 11.60
N ASN A 675 -13.88 0.80 11.71
CA ASN A 675 -13.51 2.16 12.14
C ASN A 675 -12.94 2.20 13.56
N ALA A 676 -13.39 1.32 14.46
CA ALA A 676 -12.83 1.14 15.80
C ALA A 676 -11.58 0.24 15.89
N GLY A 677 -11.04 -0.20 14.74
CA GLY A 677 -9.79 -0.98 14.67
C GLY A 677 -9.94 -2.49 14.78
N ALA A 678 -11.14 -3.04 14.59
CA ALA A 678 -11.32 -4.49 14.47
C ALA A 678 -10.72 -5.01 13.15
N ASN A 679 -9.95 -6.10 13.22
CA ASN A 679 -9.45 -6.85 12.07
C ASN A 679 -10.38 -7.98 11.66
N PHE A 680 -11.14 -8.52 12.63
CA PHE A 680 -12.07 -9.61 12.44
C PHE A 680 -13.46 -9.26 12.96
N TYR A 681 -14.49 -9.73 12.27
CA TYR A 681 -15.87 -9.52 12.69
C TYR A 681 -16.64 -10.83 12.75
N ILE A 682 -17.15 -11.15 13.94
CA ILE A 682 -17.96 -12.35 14.16
C ILE A 682 -19.38 -12.09 13.69
N VAL A 683 -19.89 -12.94 12.81
CA VAL A 683 -21.28 -12.89 12.34
C VAL A 683 -21.95 -14.25 12.50
N GLY A 684 -23.10 -14.25 13.17
CA GLY A 684 -23.93 -15.43 13.39
C GLY A 684 -25.15 -15.50 12.45
N ARG A 685 -26.12 -16.31 12.85
CA ARG A 685 -27.44 -16.45 12.18
C ARG A 685 -28.29 -15.20 12.41
N ASP A 686 -28.99 -14.76 11.37
CA ASP A 686 -29.98 -13.67 11.41
C ASP A 686 -29.48 -12.39 12.12
N PRO A 687 -28.28 -11.89 11.76
CA PRO A 687 -27.71 -10.74 12.44
C PRO A 687 -28.57 -9.50 12.16
N ALA A 688 -28.80 -8.70 13.19
CA ALA A 688 -29.69 -7.55 13.14
C ALA A 688 -31.15 -7.83 12.68
N GLY A 689 -31.57 -9.10 12.67
CA GLY A 689 -32.93 -9.47 12.28
C GLY A 689 -33.97 -9.29 13.38
N ILE A 690 -35.23 -9.39 12.96
CA ILE A 690 -36.44 -9.34 13.77
C ILE A 690 -37.49 -10.28 13.18
N PRO A 691 -38.43 -10.83 13.97
CA PRO A 691 -39.57 -11.54 13.43
C PRO A 691 -40.36 -10.67 12.45
N HIS A 692 -40.91 -11.29 11.40
CA HIS A 692 -41.81 -10.59 10.49
C HIS A 692 -43.07 -10.15 11.29
N PRO A 693 -43.58 -8.91 11.11
CA PRO A 693 -44.77 -8.44 11.82
C PRO A 693 -45.98 -9.37 11.65
N ASP A 694 -46.11 -9.96 10.46
CA ASP A 694 -46.97 -11.13 10.19
C ASP A 694 -46.11 -12.40 10.13
N LYS A 695 -46.08 -13.19 11.21
CA LYS A 695 -45.26 -14.41 11.28
C LYS A 695 -45.67 -15.49 10.28
N SER A 696 -46.86 -15.39 9.67
CA SER A 696 -47.31 -16.33 8.64
C SER A 696 -46.83 -15.95 7.24
N ALA A 697 -46.33 -14.73 7.04
CA ALA A 697 -45.87 -14.25 5.75
C ALA A 697 -44.55 -14.90 5.28
N THR A 698 -43.78 -15.49 6.20
CA THR A 698 -42.52 -16.19 5.88
C THR A 698 -42.47 -17.58 6.53
N PRO A 699 -41.78 -18.56 5.91
CA PRO A 699 -41.79 -19.94 6.40
C PRO A 699 -41.25 -20.14 7.82
N ASP A 700 -40.30 -19.29 8.24
CA ASP A 700 -39.69 -19.34 9.56
C ASP A 700 -40.11 -18.18 10.47
N GLY A 701 -41.07 -17.36 10.01
CA GLY A 701 -41.60 -16.20 10.72
C GLY A 701 -40.61 -15.04 10.93
N ASN A 702 -39.41 -15.09 10.32
CA ASN A 702 -38.42 -14.01 10.38
C ASN A 702 -38.58 -13.06 9.19
N LEU A 703 -38.21 -11.79 9.38
CA LEU A 703 -38.26 -10.79 8.30
C LEU A 703 -37.17 -11.03 7.25
N TYR A 704 -36.03 -11.59 7.65
CA TYR A 704 -34.89 -11.85 6.79
C TYR A 704 -34.55 -13.32 6.77
N ASP A 705 -34.04 -13.80 5.64
CA ASP A 705 -33.40 -15.10 5.60
C ASP A 705 -32.20 -15.09 6.56
N PRO A 706 -32.11 -16.10 7.45
CA PRO A 706 -31.12 -16.14 8.52
C PRO A 706 -29.66 -16.23 8.05
N THR A 707 -29.42 -16.57 6.78
CA THR A 707 -28.10 -16.69 6.18
C THR A 707 -27.67 -15.44 5.42
N HIS A 708 -28.61 -14.56 5.06
CA HIS A 708 -28.33 -13.41 4.21
C HIS A 708 -27.34 -12.44 4.84
N GLY A 709 -27.41 -12.22 6.15
CA GLY A 709 -26.50 -11.28 6.82
C GLY A 709 -25.02 -11.65 6.62
N ALA A 710 -24.66 -12.91 6.89
CA ALA A 710 -23.29 -13.39 6.70
C ALA A 710 -22.86 -13.40 5.23
N ARG A 711 -23.76 -13.82 4.31
CA ARG A 711 -23.47 -13.85 2.87
C ARG A 711 -23.25 -12.46 2.30
N VAL A 712 -24.14 -11.51 2.59
CA VAL A 712 -24.02 -10.12 2.15
C VAL A 712 -22.73 -9.50 2.68
N LEU A 713 -22.40 -9.73 3.96
CA LEU A 713 -21.20 -9.18 4.55
C LEU A 713 -19.91 -9.69 3.88
N SER A 714 -19.89 -10.95 3.44
CA SER A 714 -18.72 -11.53 2.75
C SER A 714 -18.46 -10.99 1.34
N MET A 715 -19.43 -10.29 0.75
CA MET A 715 -19.32 -9.69 -0.59
C MET A 715 -19.55 -8.17 -0.59
N ALA A 716 -19.68 -7.56 0.59
CA ALA A 716 -19.93 -6.14 0.73
C ALA A 716 -18.67 -5.34 0.39
N ARG A 717 -18.84 -4.35 -0.50
CA ARG A 717 -17.79 -3.41 -0.92
C ARG A 717 -17.40 -2.48 0.23
N GLY A 718 -16.13 -2.08 0.29
CA GLY A 718 -15.61 -1.14 1.28
C GLY A 718 -15.41 -1.72 2.68
N LEU A 719 -15.35 -3.06 2.81
CA LEU A 719 -15.08 -3.81 4.04
C LEU A 719 -13.83 -4.71 3.91
N GLU A 720 -12.97 -4.47 2.92
CA GLU A 720 -11.86 -5.35 2.54
C GLU A 720 -10.80 -5.49 3.64
N SER A 721 -10.70 -4.51 4.55
CA SER A 721 -9.77 -4.53 5.69
C SER A 721 -10.29 -5.32 6.90
N LEU A 722 -11.50 -5.89 6.81
CA LEU A 722 -12.16 -6.63 7.89
C LEU A 722 -12.44 -8.07 7.44
N GLU A 723 -11.78 -9.05 8.07
CA GLU A 723 -12.07 -10.45 7.81
C GLU A 723 -13.36 -10.88 8.53
N ILE A 724 -14.32 -11.38 7.75
CA ILE A 724 -15.59 -11.87 8.29
C ILE A 724 -15.43 -13.31 8.78
N ILE A 725 -15.77 -13.57 10.04
CA ILE A 725 -15.78 -14.91 10.62
C ILE A 725 -17.24 -15.38 10.75
N PRO A 726 -17.78 -16.10 9.74
CA PRO A 726 -19.12 -16.64 9.81
C PRO A 726 -19.16 -17.86 10.74
N PHE A 727 -20.22 -17.96 11.54
CA PHE A 727 -20.44 -19.10 12.41
C PHE A 727 -21.70 -19.88 12.06
N LYS A 728 -21.60 -21.19 12.26
CA LYS A 728 -22.75 -22.09 12.33
C LYS A 728 -23.53 -21.80 13.60
N VAL A 729 -24.81 -22.13 13.58
CA VAL A 729 -25.70 -21.97 14.74
C VAL A 729 -25.15 -22.76 15.93
N ALA A 730 -25.11 -22.17 17.12
CA ALA A 730 -24.79 -22.87 18.36
C ALA A 730 -26.09 -23.14 19.14
N ALA A 731 -26.23 -24.35 19.69
CA ALA A 731 -27.39 -24.79 20.46
C ALA A 731 -26.94 -25.65 21.66
N TYR A 732 -27.84 -25.88 22.62
CA TYR A 732 -27.51 -26.70 23.78
C TYR A 732 -27.55 -28.18 23.41
N ASP A 733 -26.40 -28.82 23.40
CA ASP A 733 -26.24 -30.25 23.12
C ASP A 733 -26.64 -31.03 24.38
N THR A 734 -27.81 -31.65 24.36
CA THR A 734 -28.39 -32.35 25.51
C THR A 734 -27.62 -33.62 25.85
N ALA A 735 -27.01 -34.26 24.85
CA ALA A 735 -26.16 -35.44 25.03
C ALA A 735 -24.86 -35.09 25.76
N ASN A 736 -24.21 -34.00 25.34
CA ASN A 736 -22.93 -33.56 25.91
C ASN A 736 -23.06 -32.54 27.05
N LYS A 737 -24.29 -32.13 27.38
CA LYS A 737 -24.64 -31.17 28.45
C LYS A 737 -23.85 -29.84 28.36
N ARG A 738 -23.67 -29.34 27.15
CA ARG A 738 -22.93 -28.08 26.89
C ARG A 738 -23.41 -27.42 25.61
N MET A 739 -23.07 -26.15 25.41
CA MET A 739 -23.28 -25.52 24.10
C MET A 739 -22.33 -26.11 23.07
N SER A 740 -22.83 -26.40 21.87
CA SER A 740 -22.05 -26.93 20.76
C SER A 740 -22.58 -26.39 19.43
N PHE A 741 -21.77 -26.47 18.38
CA PHE A 741 -22.22 -26.14 17.03
C PHE A 741 -23.27 -27.15 16.57
N PHE A 742 -24.39 -26.64 16.05
CA PHE A 742 -25.50 -27.43 15.55
C PHE A 742 -25.05 -28.37 14.43
N ASP A 743 -25.44 -29.63 14.55
CA ASP A 743 -25.16 -30.69 13.59
C ASP A 743 -26.49 -31.26 13.08
N PRO A 744 -26.84 -31.02 11.80
CA PRO A 744 -28.09 -31.48 11.22
C PRO A 744 -28.29 -33.01 11.30
N SER A 745 -27.20 -33.78 11.33
CA SER A 745 -27.26 -35.25 11.36
C SER A 745 -27.80 -35.81 12.69
N ARG A 746 -27.76 -35.00 13.76
CA ARG A 746 -28.19 -35.36 15.12
C ARG A 746 -29.07 -34.28 15.74
N LYS A 747 -29.98 -33.73 14.94
CA LYS A 747 -30.86 -32.59 15.31
C LYS A 747 -31.58 -32.79 16.64
N GLN A 748 -31.99 -34.02 16.97
CA GLN A 748 -32.69 -34.38 18.20
C GLN A 748 -31.87 -34.15 19.49
N ASP A 749 -30.54 -34.09 19.38
CA ASP A 749 -29.64 -33.86 20.51
C ASP A 749 -29.46 -32.38 20.83
N PHE A 750 -30.11 -31.47 20.09
CA PHE A 750 -29.96 -30.03 20.25
C PHE A 750 -31.23 -29.35 20.71
N ASP A 751 -31.11 -28.60 21.81
CA ASP A 751 -32.17 -27.77 22.35
C ASP A 751 -31.92 -26.28 22.07
N PHE A 752 -32.91 -25.61 21.47
CA PHE A 752 -32.88 -24.18 21.15
C PHE A 752 -33.64 -23.39 22.23
N ILE A 753 -32.92 -22.56 22.97
CA ILE A 753 -33.47 -21.77 24.07
C ILE A 753 -33.64 -20.31 23.61
N SER A 754 -34.86 -19.92 23.26
CA SER A 754 -35.19 -18.54 22.86
C SER A 754 -35.30 -17.60 24.07
N GLY A 755 -35.23 -16.29 23.83
CA GLY A 755 -35.49 -15.27 24.86
C GLY A 755 -36.87 -15.42 25.52
N THR A 756 -37.90 -15.74 24.74
CA THR A 756 -39.24 -16.04 25.27
C THR A 756 -39.22 -17.23 26.23
N ARG A 757 -38.51 -18.30 25.88
CA ARG A 757 -38.40 -19.49 26.73
C ARG A 757 -37.58 -19.23 28.00
N MET A 758 -36.53 -18.39 27.92
CA MET A 758 -35.81 -17.92 29.11
C MET A 758 -36.74 -17.13 30.04
N ARG A 759 -37.52 -16.20 29.51
CA ARG A 759 -38.48 -15.42 30.31
C ARG A 759 -39.53 -16.31 30.98
N ILE A 760 -40.10 -17.29 30.27
CA ILE A 760 -41.04 -18.27 30.84
C ILE A 760 -40.39 -19.04 31.99
N LYS A 761 -39.16 -19.54 31.79
CA LYS A 761 -38.43 -20.29 32.82
C LYS A 761 -38.05 -19.47 34.05
N MET A 762 -37.87 -18.16 33.93
CA MET A 762 -37.57 -17.27 35.07
C MET A 762 -38.81 -16.83 35.84
N THR A 763 -39.99 -16.91 35.21
CA THR A 763 -41.27 -16.51 35.82
C THR A 763 -41.94 -17.68 36.56
N GLN A 764 -41.56 -18.91 36.21
CA GLN A 764 -41.88 -20.15 36.93
C GLN A 764 -40.85 -20.38 38.02
#